data_AF-A0A950G867-F1
#
_entry.id   AF-A0A950G867-F1
#
_cell.length_a   1.000
_cell.length_b   1.000
_cell.length_c   1.000
_cell.angle_alpha   90.00
_cell.angle_beta   90.00
_cell.angle_gamma   90.00
#
_symmetry.space_group_name_H-M   'P 1'
#
loop_
_entity.id
_entity.type
_entity.pdbx_description
1 polymer ?
#
loop_
_entity_poly.entity_id
_entity_poly.type
_entity_poly.pdbx_seq_one_letter_code
_entity_poly.pdbx_strand_id
1 'polypeptide(L)'
;MSGGEIAWRARNAAIQRAWAKRAGEAWPVPDVKPEWAGKCLRVPRRELAGIQEIVTAAEAVVAGCCTVFGTPAFLDAKNPDWFRDPATGRYAPSEAYSFRIAYRDQGRVGNVKYVWELSRLHSVTLLAAAYYCTGRPEFADCAIAHLQSWWRLNPPLRGIHWVSGIELGLRLIAWVWARRLLEGHRGLEANFEGSRLFHQQLHAHQSWIATFFSRGSSANNHLVAEMAGLLAAARAFPLFAESGGWANLAAHILEQEVERQTFPDGLNRELASDYHVFALELFLIAGIEADASGVPMSERYWLKLRDMADALAGTLDVRLETARQGDSDNGRALVVEPASPSSAIATLRICGAVLGPASWWPKLSTNSLSARLLASLPESRDLTKGRASRRPNHFPQAGTWILRDPEPGHDEIWCRFDAGPHGFLSTAAHAHADSLSFELRVGGRPLLVDCGTYCYHGEGPWRDYFRSTIAHNTLELNGRDQADAGGPFLWLTQPRTTLAKSSGLDDGEFATVQASHDGYRRQGAIHHRKVVLDRRARTLELSDWIEGDAPLAGRLAFNLHPDVSCELGETEARLGYRTGLPPLTAVLELPSELNWRAHRGQTNPILGWYSPVFGQKTPSILLIGSGKIAPGTLLRTRISLGDDRRPA
;
A
#
# COMPACT_ATOMS: atom_id res chain seq x y z
N MET A 1 -13.64 -23.51 -3.47
CA MET A 1 -13.15 -23.16 -4.82
C MET A 1 -14.28 -23.43 -5.81
N SER A 2 -14.60 -22.50 -6.70
CA SER A 2 -15.68 -22.70 -7.68
C SER A 2 -15.24 -23.63 -8.83
N GLY A 3 -16.19 -24.26 -9.53
CA GLY A 3 -15.88 -25.09 -10.70
C GLY A 3 -15.13 -24.34 -11.81
N GLY A 4 -15.46 -23.07 -12.02
CA GLY A 4 -14.76 -22.19 -12.98
C GLY A 4 -13.31 -21.92 -12.58
N GLU A 5 -13.04 -21.73 -11.29
CA GLU A 5 -11.67 -21.54 -10.80
C GLU A 5 -10.83 -22.81 -10.95
N ILE A 6 -11.41 -23.99 -10.70
CA ILE A 6 -10.74 -25.28 -10.92
C ILE A 6 -10.39 -25.45 -12.41
N ALA A 7 -11.33 -25.22 -13.32
CA ALA A 7 -11.10 -25.33 -14.76
C ALA A 7 -10.00 -24.38 -15.23
N TRP A 8 -10.00 -23.14 -14.74
CA TRP A 8 -8.95 -22.17 -15.03
C TRP A 8 -7.58 -22.60 -14.50
N ARG A 9 -7.47 -23.06 -13.25
CA ARG A 9 -6.21 -23.54 -12.67
C ARG A 9 -5.67 -24.74 -13.47
N ALA A 10 -6.54 -25.65 -13.90
CA ALA A 10 -6.18 -26.78 -14.75
C ALA A 10 -5.66 -26.31 -16.13
N ARG A 11 -6.35 -25.36 -16.78
CA ARG A 11 -5.89 -24.73 -18.03
C ARG A 11 -4.52 -24.08 -17.84
N ASN A 12 -4.32 -23.29 -16.80
CA ASN A 12 -3.04 -22.64 -16.52
C ASN A 12 -1.93 -23.66 -16.32
N ALA A 13 -2.16 -24.71 -15.54
CA ALA A 13 -1.19 -25.79 -15.34
C ALA A 13 -0.83 -26.49 -16.66
N ALA A 14 -1.81 -26.72 -17.55
CA ALA A 14 -1.57 -27.28 -18.87
C ALA A 14 -0.70 -26.35 -19.75
N ILE A 15 -1.01 -25.05 -19.78
CA ILE A 15 -0.24 -24.06 -20.53
C ILE A 15 1.19 -23.92 -19.96
N GLN A 16 1.33 -23.87 -18.64
CA GLN A 16 2.64 -23.85 -17.98
C GLN A 16 3.47 -25.10 -18.36
N ARG A 17 2.87 -26.29 -18.40
CA ARG A 17 3.57 -27.50 -18.87
C ARG A 17 3.96 -27.40 -20.35
N ALA A 18 3.11 -26.82 -21.20
CA ALA A 18 3.43 -26.60 -22.60
C ALA A 18 4.57 -25.59 -22.77
N TRP A 19 4.56 -24.49 -22.01
CA TRP A 19 5.61 -23.47 -22.01
C TRP A 19 6.92 -23.98 -21.42
N ALA A 20 6.87 -24.90 -20.44
CA ALA A 20 8.05 -25.55 -19.89
C ALA A 20 8.82 -26.37 -20.94
N LYS A 21 8.13 -26.93 -21.96
CA LYS A 21 8.80 -27.63 -23.08
C LYS A 21 9.61 -26.68 -23.96
N ARG A 22 9.26 -25.39 -23.96
CA ARG A 22 9.98 -24.33 -24.69
C ARG A 22 11.06 -23.67 -23.82
N ALA A 23 11.20 -24.05 -22.56
CA ALA A 23 12.21 -23.49 -21.66
C ALA A 23 13.61 -23.86 -22.18
N GLY A 24 14.29 -22.92 -22.82
CA GLY A 24 15.40 -23.31 -23.69
C GLY A 24 15.51 -22.42 -24.91
N GLU A 25 14.36 -22.23 -25.55
CA GLU A 25 14.22 -21.64 -26.87
C GLU A 25 14.08 -20.11 -26.79
N ALA A 26 14.49 -19.43 -27.86
CA ALA A 26 14.20 -18.02 -27.99
C ALA A 26 12.68 -17.79 -28.04
N TRP A 27 12.20 -16.84 -27.24
CA TRP A 27 10.79 -16.44 -27.29
C TRP A 27 10.45 -15.94 -28.70
N PRO A 28 9.33 -16.42 -29.30
CA PRO A 28 8.96 -16.08 -30.66
C PRO A 28 8.54 -14.62 -30.69
N VAL A 29 9.09 -13.86 -31.64
CA VAL A 29 8.68 -12.48 -31.89
C VAL A 29 7.89 -12.51 -33.21
N PRO A 30 6.59 -12.15 -33.20
CA PRO A 30 5.83 -11.98 -34.42
C PRO A 30 6.45 -10.91 -35.32
N ASP A 31 5.99 -10.83 -36.57
CA ASP A 31 6.30 -9.68 -37.41
C ASP A 31 5.77 -8.41 -36.74
N VAL A 32 6.62 -7.38 -36.71
CA VAL A 32 6.35 -6.11 -36.03
C VAL A 32 6.32 -4.97 -37.01
N LYS A 33 5.47 -3.99 -36.74
CA LYS A 33 5.56 -2.66 -37.34
C LYS A 33 6.07 -1.70 -36.25
N PRO A 34 7.37 -1.33 -36.25
CA PRO A 34 7.94 -0.39 -35.29
C PRO A 34 7.15 0.92 -35.23
N GLU A 35 6.43 1.14 -34.13
CA GLU A 35 5.61 2.33 -33.94
C GLU A 35 5.50 2.68 -32.46
N TRP A 36 5.79 3.94 -32.13
CA TRP A 36 5.48 4.54 -30.85
C TRP A 36 4.17 5.32 -30.99
N ALA A 37 3.14 4.88 -30.28
CA ALA A 37 1.83 5.54 -30.26
C ALA A 37 1.55 6.28 -28.95
N GLY A 38 2.50 6.29 -28.01
CA GLY A 38 2.36 7.03 -26.75
C GLY A 38 2.43 8.55 -26.96
N LYS A 39 1.58 9.29 -26.27
CA LYS A 39 1.61 10.77 -26.32
C LYS A 39 2.93 11.30 -25.74
N CYS A 40 3.60 12.20 -26.47
CA CYS A 40 4.79 12.89 -26.00
C CYS A 40 4.43 13.93 -24.93
N LEU A 41 5.31 14.10 -23.95
CA LEU A 41 5.18 15.14 -22.93
C LEU A 41 5.52 16.52 -23.53
N ARG A 42 4.73 17.54 -23.18
CA ARG A 42 4.94 18.92 -23.64
C ARG A 42 5.01 19.91 -22.48
N VAL A 43 5.47 19.46 -21.31
CA VAL A 43 5.60 20.31 -20.12
C VAL A 43 6.93 21.08 -20.21
N PRO A 44 6.93 22.43 -20.30
CA PRO A 44 8.16 23.20 -20.41
C PRO A 44 9.03 23.05 -19.15
N ARG A 45 10.35 22.90 -19.33
CA ARG A 45 11.32 22.72 -18.21
C ARG A 45 11.24 23.81 -17.15
N ARG A 46 10.95 25.05 -17.55
CA ARG A 46 10.80 26.21 -16.63
C ARG A 46 9.62 26.06 -15.66
N GLU A 47 8.69 25.15 -15.93
CA GLU A 47 7.50 24.90 -15.12
C GLU A 47 7.64 23.67 -14.21
N LEU A 48 8.84 23.08 -14.16
CA LEU A 48 9.17 21.95 -13.31
C LEU A 48 9.83 22.46 -12.02
N ALA A 49 9.44 21.89 -10.88
CA ALA A 49 10.05 22.14 -9.58
C ALA A 49 10.79 20.88 -9.07
N GLY A 50 11.61 21.03 -8.04
CA GLY A 50 12.32 19.90 -7.42
C GLY A 50 13.41 19.25 -8.30
N ILE A 51 13.87 19.95 -9.33
CA ILE A 51 14.84 19.41 -10.31
C ILE A 51 16.14 19.00 -9.62
N GLN A 52 16.60 19.77 -8.63
CA GLN A 52 17.87 19.50 -7.97
C GLN A 52 17.83 18.19 -7.18
N GLU A 53 16.74 17.90 -6.48
CA GLU A 53 16.56 16.66 -5.74
C GLU A 53 16.52 15.44 -6.69
N ILE A 54 15.85 15.59 -7.83
CA ILE A 54 15.83 14.57 -8.90
C ILE A 54 17.23 14.32 -9.44
N VAL A 55 17.98 15.38 -9.75
CA VAL A 55 19.35 15.30 -10.26
C VAL A 55 20.26 14.60 -9.23
N THR A 56 20.21 15.01 -7.96
CA THR A 56 21.00 14.37 -6.90
C THR A 56 20.71 12.89 -6.78
N ALA A 57 19.42 12.49 -6.81
CA ALA A 57 19.05 11.09 -6.73
C ALA A 57 19.47 10.30 -7.99
N ALA A 58 19.36 10.90 -9.18
CA ALA A 58 19.82 10.30 -10.43
C ALA A 58 21.36 10.15 -10.48
N GLU A 59 22.11 11.13 -9.99
CA GLU A 59 23.57 11.07 -9.87
C GLU A 59 23.99 9.96 -8.90
N ALA A 60 23.26 9.75 -7.80
CA ALA A 60 23.50 8.61 -6.92
C ALA A 60 23.30 7.28 -7.66
N VAL A 61 22.24 7.14 -8.47
CA VAL A 61 22.01 5.94 -9.29
C VAL A 61 23.12 5.75 -10.34
N VAL A 62 23.58 6.82 -11.01
CA VAL A 62 24.72 6.75 -11.95
C VAL A 62 26.01 6.33 -11.24
N ALA A 63 26.22 6.74 -9.99
CA ALA A 63 27.33 6.29 -9.16
C ALA A 63 27.15 4.85 -8.62
N GLY A 64 26.05 4.19 -8.96
CA GLY A 64 25.71 2.83 -8.55
C GLY A 64 25.02 2.72 -7.20
N CYS A 65 24.63 3.82 -6.58
CA CYS A 65 23.98 3.84 -5.27
C CYS A 65 22.46 3.89 -5.40
N CYS A 66 21.75 2.97 -4.74
CA CYS A 66 20.29 3.02 -4.59
C CYS A 66 19.86 2.54 -3.20
N THR A 67 18.55 2.61 -2.92
CA THR A 67 17.98 2.17 -1.64
C THR A 67 16.72 1.35 -1.90
N VAL A 68 16.59 0.24 -1.19
CA VAL A 68 15.46 -0.70 -1.27
C VAL A 68 14.93 -0.94 0.13
N PHE A 69 13.71 -0.49 0.43
CA PHE A 69 13.10 -0.57 1.78
C PHE A 69 14.02 -0.03 2.91
N GLY A 70 14.72 1.07 2.62
CA GLY A 70 15.70 1.68 3.54
C GLY A 70 17.04 0.95 3.64
N THR A 71 17.24 -0.15 2.93
CA THR A 71 18.52 -0.86 2.83
C THR A 71 19.34 -0.32 1.66
N PRO A 72 20.60 0.11 1.86
CA PRO A 72 21.49 0.48 0.77
C PRO A 72 21.70 -0.69 -0.20
N ALA A 73 21.65 -0.40 -1.49
CA ALA A 73 21.87 -1.36 -2.56
C ALA A 73 22.84 -0.77 -3.59
N PHE A 74 23.52 -1.66 -4.32
CA PHE A 74 24.45 -1.30 -5.38
C PHE A 74 23.94 -1.79 -6.74
N LEU A 75 23.89 -0.90 -7.72
CA LEU A 75 23.41 -1.16 -9.06
C LEU A 75 24.39 -0.57 -10.08
N ASP A 76 25.36 -1.36 -10.55
CA ASP A 76 26.38 -0.88 -11.50
C ASP A 76 25.74 -0.22 -12.73
N ALA A 77 26.25 0.95 -13.13
CA ALA A 77 25.66 1.78 -14.18
C ALA A 77 25.55 1.10 -15.56
N LYS A 78 26.32 0.03 -15.80
CA LYS A 78 26.32 -0.69 -17.09
C LYS A 78 25.89 -2.14 -16.95
N ASN A 79 26.26 -2.79 -15.84
CA ASN A 79 26.01 -4.20 -15.58
C ASN A 79 25.36 -4.42 -14.20
N PRO A 80 24.13 -3.93 -13.97
CA PRO A 80 23.38 -4.22 -12.75
C PRO A 80 23.30 -5.70 -12.41
N ASP A 81 23.42 -6.03 -11.13
CA ASP A 81 23.17 -7.38 -10.62
C ASP A 81 21.69 -7.52 -10.21
N TRP A 82 20.87 -8.02 -11.14
CA TRP A 82 19.42 -8.14 -10.94
C TRP A 82 19.00 -9.27 -10.00
N PHE A 83 19.90 -10.17 -9.62
CA PHE A 83 19.55 -11.40 -8.89
C PHE A 83 20.02 -11.39 -7.44
N ARG A 84 20.87 -10.44 -7.06
CA ARG A 84 21.37 -10.32 -5.69
C ARG A 84 20.36 -9.61 -4.80
N ASP A 85 19.97 -10.27 -3.72
CA ASP A 85 19.25 -9.66 -2.61
C ASP A 85 20.20 -8.71 -1.85
N PRO A 86 19.99 -7.39 -1.86
CA PRO A 86 20.84 -6.44 -1.15
C PRO A 86 20.83 -6.61 0.37
N ALA A 87 19.76 -7.16 0.96
CA ALA A 87 19.66 -7.32 2.41
C ALA A 87 20.46 -8.52 2.92
N THR A 88 20.47 -9.63 2.17
CA THR A 88 21.13 -10.87 2.61
C THR A 88 22.38 -11.23 1.81
N GLY A 89 22.61 -10.59 0.68
CA GLY A 89 23.68 -10.92 -0.28
C GLY A 89 23.45 -12.21 -1.07
N ARG A 90 22.30 -12.88 -0.88
CA ARG A 90 21.96 -14.13 -1.57
C ARG A 90 21.59 -13.88 -3.02
N TYR A 91 21.82 -14.88 -3.87
CA TYR A 91 21.46 -14.85 -5.28
C TYR A 91 20.19 -15.64 -5.54
N ALA A 92 19.18 -14.97 -6.10
CA ALA A 92 17.97 -15.61 -6.58
C ALA A 92 18.22 -16.39 -7.89
N PRO A 93 17.46 -17.47 -8.16
CA PRO A 93 17.64 -18.25 -9.39
C PRO A 93 17.43 -17.40 -10.66
N SER A 94 18.38 -17.45 -11.60
CA SER A 94 18.32 -16.74 -12.89
C SER A 94 17.91 -17.62 -14.07
N GLU A 95 18.31 -18.90 -14.07
CA GLU A 95 18.11 -19.80 -15.23
C GLU A 95 16.91 -20.75 -15.09
N ALA A 96 16.40 -20.93 -13.87
CA ALA A 96 15.32 -21.89 -13.60
C ALA A 96 14.01 -21.46 -14.29
N TYR A 97 13.25 -22.43 -14.80
CA TYR A 97 11.91 -22.16 -15.33
C TYR A 97 11.02 -21.53 -14.24
N SER A 98 10.48 -20.34 -14.50
CA SER A 98 9.94 -19.45 -13.46
C SER A 98 8.85 -20.08 -12.61
N PHE A 99 7.93 -20.83 -13.22
CA PHE A 99 6.83 -21.50 -12.50
C PHE A 99 7.28 -22.66 -11.59
N ARG A 100 8.55 -23.06 -11.61
CA ARG A 100 9.13 -24.06 -10.69
C ARG A 100 9.93 -23.42 -9.56
N ILE A 101 10.09 -22.10 -9.56
CA ILE A 101 10.87 -21.41 -8.53
C ILE A 101 10.04 -21.29 -7.26
N ALA A 102 10.54 -21.88 -6.18
CA ALA A 102 9.97 -21.75 -4.84
C ALA A 102 10.31 -20.38 -4.24
N TYR A 103 9.76 -19.30 -4.82
CA TYR A 103 10.11 -17.91 -4.49
C TYR A 103 9.82 -17.48 -3.04
N ARG A 104 9.03 -18.27 -2.31
CA ARG A 104 8.71 -18.04 -0.89
C ARG A 104 9.75 -18.63 0.06
N ASP A 105 10.65 -19.48 -0.44
CA ASP A 105 11.74 -20.07 0.33
C ASP A 105 12.95 -19.11 0.33
N GLN A 106 13.04 -18.27 1.36
CA GLN A 106 14.15 -17.33 1.50
C GLN A 106 15.51 -18.01 1.64
N GLY A 107 15.55 -19.26 2.12
CA GLY A 107 16.78 -20.05 2.17
C GLY A 107 17.33 -20.34 0.78
N ARG A 108 16.47 -20.35 -0.25
CA ARG A 108 16.86 -20.57 -1.65
C ARG A 108 16.99 -19.31 -2.47
N VAL A 109 16.17 -18.28 -2.22
CA VAL A 109 16.09 -17.11 -3.11
C VAL A 109 16.49 -15.78 -2.48
N GLY A 110 16.79 -15.75 -1.17
CA GLY A 110 16.86 -14.50 -0.40
C GLY A 110 15.47 -13.91 -0.17
N ASN A 111 15.39 -12.65 0.25
CA ASN A 111 14.12 -11.94 0.34
C ASN A 111 13.69 -11.47 -1.05
N VAL A 112 12.77 -12.23 -1.64
CA VAL A 112 12.27 -11.99 -3.00
C VAL A 112 11.75 -10.56 -3.24
N LYS A 113 11.23 -9.88 -2.20
CA LYS A 113 10.73 -8.51 -2.34
C LYS A 113 11.86 -7.53 -2.65
N TYR A 114 13.03 -7.69 -2.03
CA TYR A 114 14.18 -6.82 -2.32
C TYR A 114 14.71 -7.04 -3.75
N VAL A 115 14.72 -8.29 -4.20
CA VAL A 115 15.13 -8.66 -5.56
C VAL A 115 14.15 -8.11 -6.60
N TRP A 116 12.84 -8.25 -6.37
CA TRP A 116 11.83 -7.72 -7.27
C TRP A 116 11.77 -6.20 -7.28
N GLU A 117 11.93 -5.53 -6.14
CA GLU A 117 11.88 -4.06 -6.06
C GLU A 117 12.93 -3.40 -6.97
N LEU A 118 14.17 -3.93 -7.00
CA LEU A 118 15.19 -3.48 -7.95
C LEU A 118 14.75 -3.68 -9.42
N SER A 119 14.10 -4.81 -9.69
CA SER A 119 13.62 -5.18 -11.03
C SER A 119 12.25 -4.63 -11.40
N ARG A 120 11.67 -3.73 -10.58
CA ARG A 120 10.55 -2.85 -10.98
C ARG A 120 11.02 -1.67 -11.83
N LEU A 121 12.34 -1.44 -11.89
CA LEU A 121 12.98 -0.42 -12.73
C LEU A 121 12.61 1.03 -12.36
N HIS A 122 12.27 1.28 -11.09
CA HIS A 122 12.05 2.64 -10.58
C HIS A 122 13.28 3.54 -10.74
N SER A 123 14.50 2.98 -10.66
CA SER A 123 15.73 3.72 -10.96
C SER A 123 15.81 4.17 -12.42
N VAL A 124 15.29 3.38 -13.37
CA VAL A 124 15.26 3.73 -14.79
C VAL A 124 14.31 4.90 -15.04
N THR A 125 13.12 4.89 -14.47
CA THR A 125 12.15 5.99 -14.64
C THR A 125 12.61 7.28 -13.96
N LEU A 126 13.34 7.18 -12.84
CA LEU A 126 14.01 8.32 -12.20
C LEU A 126 15.12 8.92 -13.07
N LEU A 127 16.01 8.08 -13.64
CA LEU A 127 17.06 8.52 -14.57
C LEU A 127 16.46 9.17 -15.82
N ALA A 128 15.42 8.57 -16.39
CA ALA A 128 14.73 9.12 -17.55
C ALA A 128 14.09 10.48 -17.24
N ALA A 129 13.51 10.64 -16.04
CA ALA A 129 12.98 11.91 -15.59
C ALA A 129 14.07 12.98 -15.41
N ALA A 130 15.23 12.61 -14.84
CA ALA A 130 16.37 13.50 -14.73
C ALA A 130 16.88 13.97 -16.11
N TYR A 131 16.92 13.07 -17.10
CA TYR A 131 17.20 13.43 -18.48
C TYR A 131 16.16 14.40 -19.05
N TYR A 132 14.85 14.13 -18.89
CA TYR A 132 13.79 15.02 -19.36
C TYR A 132 13.96 16.44 -18.80
N CYS A 133 14.25 16.56 -17.50
CA CYS A 133 14.45 17.83 -16.81
C CYS A 133 15.70 18.59 -17.27
N THR A 134 16.81 17.90 -17.54
CA THR A 134 18.13 18.54 -17.72
C THR A 134 18.67 18.51 -19.14
N GLY A 135 18.34 17.46 -19.91
CA GLY A 135 18.96 17.14 -21.19
C GLY A 135 20.36 16.51 -21.08
N ARG A 136 20.80 16.15 -19.87
CA ARG A 136 22.11 15.55 -19.61
C ARG A 136 22.16 14.08 -20.09
N PRO A 137 22.91 13.76 -21.16
CA PRO A 137 22.84 12.46 -21.82
C PRO A 137 23.27 11.29 -20.92
N GLU A 138 24.12 11.52 -19.91
CA GLU A 138 24.57 10.47 -18.99
C GLU A 138 23.42 9.79 -18.23
N PHE A 139 22.34 10.51 -17.93
CA PHE A 139 21.16 9.94 -17.29
C PHE A 139 20.40 9.02 -18.25
N ALA A 140 20.24 9.45 -19.50
CA ALA A 140 19.60 8.65 -20.54
C ALA A 140 20.42 7.41 -20.89
N ASP A 141 21.74 7.55 -21.03
CA ASP A 141 22.65 6.46 -21.34
C ASP A 141 22.64 5.38 -20.24
N CYS A 142 22.62 5.81 -18.96
CA CYS A 142 22.50 4.90 -17.82
C CYS A 142 21.13 4.19 -17.81
N ALA A 143 20.03 4.91 -18.04
CA ALA A 143 18.69 4.33 -18.12
C ALA A 143 18.58 3.26 -19.22
N ILE A 144 19.11 3.56 -20.41
CA ILE A 144 19.14 2.64 -21.55
C ILE A 144 20.03 1.43 -21.24
N ALA A 145 21.21 1.63 -20.64
CA ALA A 145 22.11 0.54 -20.26
C ALA A 145 21.44 -0.42 -19.26
N HIS A 146 20.73 0.10 -18.26
CA HIS A 146 19.96 -0.70 -17.31
C HIS A 146 18.85 -1.49 -18.01
N LEU A 147 18.08 -0.87 -18.90
CA LEU A 147 17.03 -1.56 -19.67
C LEU A 147 17.58 -2.69 -20.53
N GLN A 148 18.64 -2.41 -21.30
CA GLN A 148 19.29 -3.41 -22.14
C GLN A 148 19.89 -4.56 -21.32
N SER A 149 20.54 -4.24 -20.19
CA SER A 149 21.06 -5.23 -19.26
C SER A 149 19.93 -6.12 -18.74
N TRP A 150 18.83 -5.53 -18.26
CA TRP A 150 17.70 -6.27 -17.74
C TRP A 150 17.10 -7.18 -18.82
N TRP A 151 16.83 -6.65 -20.01
CA TRP A 151 16.26 -7.44 -21.11
C TRP A 151 17.15 -8.61 -21.54
N ARG A 152 18.47 -8.42 -21.54
CA ARG A 152 19.43 -9.47 -21.92
C ARG A 152 19.55 -10.56 -20.85
N LEU A 153 19.59 -10.17 -19.58
CA LEU A 153 19.84 -11.09 -18.46
C LEU A 153 18.58 -11.77 -17.91
N ASN A 154 17.39 -11.34 -18.34
CA ASN A 154 16.11 -11.87 -17.87
C ASN A 154 15.27 -12.46 -19.01
N PRO A 155 15.76 -13.50 -19.71
CA PRO A 155 15.04 -14.09 -20.84
C PRO A 155 13.66 -14.60 -20.43
N PRO A 156 12.65 -14.54 -21.33
CA PRO A 156 11.29 -14.97 -21.03
C PRO A 156 11.18 -16.33 -20.35
N LEU A 157 10.34 -16.36 -19.29
CA LEU A 157 10.02 -17.56 -18.50
C LEU A 157 11.17 -18.14 -17.65
N ARG A 158 12.29 -17.44 -17.53
CA ARG A 158 13.43 -17.89 -16.72
C ARG A 158 13.73 -16.94 -15.58
N GLY A 159 14.10 -17.53 -14.45
CA GLY A 159 14.53 -16.81 -13.28
C GLY A 159 13.39 -16.19 -12.46
N ILE A 160 13.79 -15.66 -11.32
CA ILE A 160 12.90 -15.14 -10.28
C ILE A 160 11.97 -14.02 -10.77
N HIS A 161 12.39 -13.26 -11.77
CA HIS A 161 11.68 -12.07 -12.25
C HIS A 161 10.45 -12.39 -13.10
N TRP A 162 10.28 -13.63 -13.54
CA TRP A 162 9.16 -14.11 -14.36
C TRP A 162 8.08 -14.87 -13.58
N VAL A 163 8.11 -14.78 -12.26
CA VAL A 163 7.22 -15.53 -11.35
C VAL A 163 5.90 -14.80 -11.12
N SER A 164 5.91 -13.46 -11.11
CA SER A 164 4.85 -12.66 -10.52
C SER A 164 4.30 -11.63 -11.51
N GLY A 165 2.99 -11.68 -11.75
CA GLY A 165 2.31 -10.82 -12.74
C GLY A 165 2.35 -9.34 -12.43
N ILE A 166 2.25 -8.97 -11.14
CA ILE A 166 2.42 -7.59 -10.67
C ILE A 166 3.77 -7.02 -11.13
N GLU A 167 4.85 -7.79 -11.02
CA GLU A 167 6.19 -7.33 -11.39
C GLU A 167 6.33 -7.15 -12.91
N LEU A 168 5.65 -7.99 -13.71
CA LEU A 168 5.58 -7.82 -15.15
C LEU A 168 4.80 -6.57 -15.53
N GLY A 169 3.65 -6.32 -14.87
CA GLY A 169 2.83 -5.14 -15.09
C GLY A 169 3.56 -3.84 -14.77
N LEU A 170 4.24 -3.78 -13.62
CA LEU A 170 5.02 -2.61 -13.22
C LEU A 170 6.18 -2.32 -14.18
N ARG A 171 6.87 -3.36 -14.68
CA ARG A 171 7.92 -3.17 -15.71
C ARG A 171 7.36 -2.62 -17.03
N LEU A 172 6.18 -3.07 -17.45
CA LEU A 172 5.53 -2.53 -18.64
C LEU A 172 5.24 -1.03 -18.48
N ILE A 173 4.75 -0.59 -17.32
CA ILE A 173 4.58 0.84 -17.00
C ILE A 173 5.93 1.57 -17.07
N ALA A 174 6.97 1.00 -16.45
CA ALA A 174 8.31 1.59 -16.45
C ALA A 174 8.88 1.76 -17.87
N TRP A 175 8.67 0.80 -18.78
CA TRP A 175 9.13 0.89 -20.16
C TRP A 175 8.43 1.98 -20.95
N VAL A 176 7.10 2.10 -20.82
CA VAL A 176 6.31 3.17 -21.45
C VAL A 176 6.81 4.53 -20.98
N TRP A 177 6.98 4.71 -19.68
CA TRP A 177 7.41 5.98 -19.11
C TRP A 177 8.87 6.31 -19.39
N ALA A 178 9.77 5.32 -19.36
CA ALA A 178 11.15 5.51 -19.76
C ALA A 178 11.23 5.97 -21.22
N ARG A 179 10.56 5.27 -22.14
CA ARG A 179 10.54 5.66 -23.56
C ARG A 179 10.00 7.07 -23.78
N ARG A 180 8.93 7.45 -23.07
CA ARG A 180 8.32 8.78 -23.14
C ARG A 180 9.24 9.89 -22.62
N LEU A 181 9.94 9.65 -21.51
CA LEU A 181 10.79 10.64 -20.86
C LEU A 181 12.15 10.81 -21.57
N LEU A 182 12.64 9.77 -22.24
CA LEU A 182 13.89 9.78 -22.99
C LEU A 182 13.78 10.46 -24.36
N GLU A 183 12.61 10.99 -24.71
CA GLU A 183 12.35 11.67 -25.99
C GLU A 183 13.44 12.71 -26.31
N GLY A 184 13.92 12.69 -27.56
CA GLY A 184 15.02 13.54 -28.03
C GLY A 184 16.43 12.97 -27.80
N HIS A 185 16.59 11.85 -27.09
CA HIS A 185 17.89 11.16 -26.99
C HIS A 185 18.28 10.51 -28.33
N ARG A 186 19.56 10.58 -28.68
CA ARG A 186 20.06 10.02 -29.94
C ARG A 186 20.06 8.49 -29.91
N GLY A 187 19.33 7.88 -30.82
CA GLY A 187 19.27 6.41 -30.95
C GLY A 187 18.18 5.79 -30.08
N LEU A 188 17.26 6.60 -29.54
CA LEU A 188 16.12 6.12 -28.74
C LEU A 188 15.30 5.05 -29.46
N GLU A 189 14.91 5.31 -30.72
CA GLU A 189 14.15 4.34 -31.53
C GLU A 189 14.89 3.01 -31.70
N ALA A 190 16.20 3.06 -31.96
CA ALA A 190 17.02 1.85 -32.11
C ALA A 190 17.09 1.01 -30.83
N ASN A 191 16.85 1.62 -29.66
CA ASN A 191 16.84 0.93 -28.36
C ASN A 191 15.46 0.37 -27.98
N PHE A 192 14.39 0.87 -28.57
CA PHE A 192 13.01 0.44 -28.33
C PHE A 192 12.39 -0.15 -29.61
N GLU A 193 11.68 0.64 -30.41
CA GLU A 193 10.88 0.17 -31.54
C GLU A 193 11.72 -0.48 -32.66
N GLY A 194 13.02 -0.17 -32.74
CA GLY A 194 13.98 -0.82 -33.64
C GLY A 194 14.68 -2.04 -33.01
N SER A 195 14.48 -2.31 -31.72
CA SER A 195 15.21 -3.32 -30.97
C SER A 195 14.46 -4.65 -30.94
N ARG A 196 15.03 -5.67 -31.59
CA ARG A 196 14.50 -7.05 -31.52
C ARG A 196 14.42 -7.58 -30.09
N LEU A 197 15.39 -7.21 -29.25
CA LEU A 197 15.42 -7.62 -27.85
C LEU A 197 14.24 -7.00 -27.07
N PHE A 198 13.95 -5.72 -27.31
CA PHE A 198 12.79 -5.06 -26.72
C PHE A 198 11.49 -5.73 -27.19
N HIS A 199 11.32 -5.98 -28.49
CA HIS A 199 10.13 -6.66 -29.02
C HIS A 199 9.89 -8.02 -28.39
N GLN A 200 10.96 -8.80 -28.22
CA GLN A 200 10.89 -10.11 -27.55
C GLN A 200 10.38 -9.97 -26.11
N GLN A 201 10.92 -9.01 -25.38
CA GLN A 201 10.55 -8.78 -23.99
C GLN A 201 9.14 -8.23 -23.83
N LEU A 202 8.77 -7.24 -24.64
CA LEU A 202 7.44 -6.65 -24.69
C LEU A 202 6.36 -7.69 -24.98
N HIS A 203 6.52 -8.45 -26.07
CA HIS A 203 5.57 -9.50 -26.42
C HIS A 203 5.47 -10.56 -25.32
N ALA A 204 6.60 -10.99 -24.76
CA ALA A 204 6.61 -12.00 -23.73
C ALA A 204 5.89 -11.53 -22.45
N HIS A 205 6.09 -10.28 -22.03
CA HIS A 205 5.39 -9.71 -20.86
C HIS A 205 3.89 -9.62 -21.11
N GLN A 206 3.48 -9.05 -22.25
CA GLN A 206 2.07 -8.87 -22.58
C GLN A 206 1.35 -10.22 -22.75
N SER A 207 1.97 -11.17 -23.46
CA SER A 207 1.45 -12.51 -23.66
C SER A 207 1.34 -13.30 -22.34
N TRP A 208 2.33 -13.19 -21.45
CA TRP A 208 2.28 -13.80 -20.13
C TRP A 208 1.10 -13.28 -19.33
N ILE A 209 0.94 -11.95 -19.24
CA ILE A 209 -0.15 -11.34 -18.49
C ILE A 209 -1.50 -11.72 -19.09
N ALA A 210 -1.70 -11.56 -20.40
CA ALA A 210 -2.95 -11.91 -21.06
C ALA A 210 -3.34 -13.40 -20.90
N THR A 211 -2.35 -14.27 -20.66
CA THR A 211 -2.55 -15.71 -20.45
C THR A 211 -2.83 -16.07 -18.99
N PHE A 212 -2.09 -15.47 -18.05
CA PHE A 212 -1.97 -15.92 -16.67
C PHE A 212 -2.45 -14.92 -15.62
N PHE A 213 -3.02 -13.79 -16.02
CA PHE A 213 -3.48 -12.77 -15.08
C PHE A 213 -4.31 -13.34 -13.93
N SER A 214 -4.20 -12.67 -12.79
CA SER A 214 -4.73 -13.07 -11.51
C SER A 214 -6.25 -13.18 -11.53
N ARG A 215 -6.78 -14.25 -10.95
CA ARG A 215 -8.22 -14.55 -10.86
C ARG A 215 -8.58 -15.06 -9.47
N GLY A 216 -9.86 -14.97 -9.11
CA GLY A 216 -10.38 -15.50 -7.84
C GLY A 216 -9.69 -14.87 -6.63
N SER A 217 -9.12 -15.69 -5.76
CA SER A 217 -8.48 -15.28 -4.49
C SER A 217 -7.25 -14.35 -4.62
N SER A 218 -6.73 -14.16 -5.83
CA SER A 218 -5.59 -13.28 -6.10
C SER A 218 -5.97 -12.08 -6.99
N ALA A 219 -7.26 -11.91 -7.31
CA ALA A 219 -7.77 -10.79 -8.09
C ALA A 219 -7.98 -9.54 -7.20
N ASN A 220 -6.91 -9.09 -6.56
CA ASN A 220 -6.84 -7.86 -5.77
C ASN A 220 -5.93 -6.85 -6.50
N ASN A 221 -5.12 -6.04 -5.79
CA ASN A 221 -4.10 -5.17 -6.39
C ASN A 221 -3.21 -5.87 -7.44
N HIS A 222 -3.00 -7.19 -7.35
CA HIS A 222 -2.25 -7.95 -8.36
C HIS A 222 -2.88 -7.82 -9.75
N LEU A 223 -4.20 -8.03 -9.87
CA LEU A 223 -4.89 -7.94 -11.14
C LEU A 223 -4.89 -6.50 -11.68
N VAL A 224 -5.02 -5.51 -10.78
CA VAL A 224 -4.97 -4.10 -11.15
C VAL A 224 -3.59 -3.75 -11.73
N ALA A 225 -2.51 -4.18 -11.08
CA ALA A 225 -1.14 -3.92 -11.55
C ALA A 225 -0.84 -4.58 -12.90
N GLU A 226 -1.26 -5.84 -13.04
CA GLU A 226 -1.13 -6.60 -14.28
C GLU A 226 -1.85 -5.91 -15.45
N MET A 227 -3.11 -5.51 -15.26
CA MET A 227 -3.90 -4.88 -16.31
C MET A 227 -3.48 -3.43 -16.59
N ALA A 228 -3.08 -2.67 -15.58
CA ALA A 228 -2.56 -1.31 -15.77
C ALA A 228 -1.32 -1.32 -16.67
N GLY A 229 -0.36 -2.22 -16.40
CA GLY A 229 0.81 -2.40 -17.25
C GLY A 229 0.49 -2.92 -18.64
N LEU A 230 -0.39 -3.92 -18.75
CA LEU A 230 -0.81 -4.46 -20.03
C LEU A 230 -1.47 -3.40 -20.92
N LEU A 231 -2.39 -2.60 -20.36
CA LEU A 231 -3.05 -1.51 -21.06
C LEU A 231 -2.05 -0.46 -21.53
N ALA A 232 -1.23 0.05 -20.61
CA ALA A 232 -0.26 1.10 -20.91
C ALA A 232 0.66 0.69 -22.06
N ALA A 233 1.27 -0.49 -21.97
CA ALA A 233 2.18 -0.97 -22.98
C ALA A 233 1.50 -1.33 -24.30
N ALA A 234 0.32 -1.95 -24.27
CA ALA A 234 -0.37 -2.36 -25.50
C ALA A 234 -0.92 -1.16 -26.30
N ARG A 235 -1.20 -0.03 -25.62
CA ARG A 235 -1.58 1.22 -26.26
C ARG A 235 -0.37 2.02 -26.76
N ALA A 236 0.69 2.12 -25.96
CA ALA A 236 1.87 2.90 -26.32
C ALA A 236 2.75 2.23 -27.38
N PHE A 237 2.76 0.89 -27.42
CA PHE A 237 3.53 0.07 -28.36
C PHE A 237 2.61 -0.92 -29.10
N PRO A 238 1.80 -0.47 -30.07
CA PRO A 238 0.88 -1.32 -30.83
C PRO A 238 1.61 -2.15 -31.90
N LEU A 239 2.68 -2.86 -31.51
CA LEU A 239 3.63 -3.49 -32.41
C LEU A 239 3.15 -4.84 -32.96
N PHE A 240 2.24 -5.51 -32.24
CA PHE A 240 1.78 -6.87 -32.54
C PHE A 240 0.30 -6.88 -32.93
N ALA A 241 -0.11 -7.88 -33.71
CA ALA A 241 -1.51 -8.08 -34.10
C ALA A 241 -2.46 -8.21 -32.89
N GLU A 242 -1.97 -8.77 -31.79
CA GLU A 242 -2.71 -8.98 -30.54
C GLU A 242 -2.85 -7.71 -29.69
N SER A 243 -2.04 -6.67 -29.93
CA SER A 243 -1.93 -5.49 -29.04
C SER A 243 -3.28 -4.83 -28.77
N GLY A 244 -4.10 -4.63 -29.81
CA GLY A 244 -5.44 -4.05 -29.66
C GLY A 244 -6.37 -4.93 -28.81
N GLY A 245 -6.29 -6.25 -28.97
CA GLY A 245 -7.05 -7.21 -28.16
C GLY A 245 -6.63 -7.20 -26.70
N TRP A 246 -5.33 -7.15 -26.43
CA TRP A 246 -4.79 -7.04 -25.07
C TRP A 246 -5.17 -5.72 -24.40
N ALA A 247 -5.12 -4.61 -25.13
CA ALA A 247 -5.53 -3.31 -24.61
C ALA A 247 -7.04 -3.28 -24.25
N ASN A 248 -7.90 -3.86 -25.10
CA ASN A 248 -9.33 -3.94 -24.83
C ASN A 248 -9.66 -4.86 -23.64
N LEU A 249 -8.96 -6.00 -23.54
CA LEU A 249 -9.08 -6.90 -22.39
C LEU A 249 -8.72 -6.17 -21.09
N ALA A 250 -7.58 -5.49 -21.06
CA ALA A 250 -7.10 -4.79 -19.88
C ALA A 250 -8.04 -3.66 -19.46
N ALA A 251 -8.48 -2.82 -20.41
CA ALA A 251 -9.43 -1.75 -20.13
C ALA A 251 -10.74 -2.29 -19.55
N HIS A 252 -11.32 -3.32 -20.18
CA HIS A 252 -12.56 -3.93 -19.70
C HIS A 252 -12.44 -4.47 -18.28
N ILE A 253 -11.33 -5.15 -17.95
CA ILE A 253 -11.11 -5.66 -16.59
C ILE A 253 -10.93 -4.51 -15.60
N LEU A 254 -10.15 -3.49 -15.92
CA LEU A 254 -9.93 -2.34 -15.03
C LEU A 254 -11.23 -1.60 -14.71
N GLU A 255 -12.13 -1.44 -15.68
CA GLU A 255 -13.45 -0.84 -15.44
C GLU A 255 -14.33 -1.67 -14.50
N GLN A 256 -14.24 -2.99 -14.57
CA GLN A 256 -14.94 -3.86 -13.63
C GLN A 256 -14.30 -3.83 -12.24
N GLU A 257 -12.98 -3.85 -12.18
CA GLU A 257 -12.24 -4.00 -10.93
C GLU A 257 -12.22 -2.71 -10.12
N VAL A 258 -12.23 -1.52 -10.72
CA VAL A 258 -12.36 -0.27 -9.95
C VAL A 258 -13.68 -0.23 -9.16
N GLU A 259 -14.75 -0.80 -9.71
CA GLU A 259 -16.05 -0.91 -9.05
C GLU A 259 -16.10 -2.03 -8.01
N ARG A 260 -15.49 -3.17 -8.31
CA ARG A 260 -15.49 -4.35 -7.42
C ARG A 260 -14.56 -4.18 -6.23
N GLN A 261 -13.43 -3.51 -6.41
CA GLN A 261 -12.40 -3.35 -5.40
C GLN A 261 -12.50 -2.04 -4.63
N THR A 262 -13.52 -1.22 -4.90
CA THR A 262 -13.79 0.02 -4.17
C THR A 262 -15.14 -0.07 -3.48
N PHE A 263 -15.22 0.35 -2.23
CA PHE A 263 -16.49 0.51 -1.54
C PHE A 263 -17.24 1.74 -2.06
N PRO A 264 -18.57 1.81 -1.88
CA PRO A 264 -19.33 3.01 -2.22
C PRO A 264 -18.84 4.30 -1.53
N ASP A 265 -18.20 4.18 -0.36
CA ASP A 265 -17.57 5.28 0.39
C ASP A 265 -16.16 5.67 -0.10
N GLY A 266 -15.67 5.02 -1.17
CA GLY A 266 -14.42 5.34 -1.85
C GLY A 266 -13.19 4.58 -1.34
N LEU A 267 -13.24 3.93 -0.17
CA LEU A 267 -12.08 3.17 0.31
C LEU A 267 -11.92 1.85 -0.48
N ASN A 268 -10.67 1.42 -0.63
CA ASN A 268 -10.36 0.17 -1.31
C ASN A 268 -10.73 -1.02 -0.40
N ARG A 269 -11.24 -2.09 -1.00
CA ARG A 269 -11.78 -3.23 -0.25
C ARG A 269 -10.73 -4.11 0.42
N GLU A 270 -9.46 -4.02 0.02
CA GLU A 270 -8.37 -4.73 0.70
C GLU A 270 -8.19 -4.27 2.15
N LEU A 271 -8.74 -3.10 2.50
CA LEU A 271 -8.70 -2.55 3.86
C LEU A 271 -7.27 -2.49 4.42
N ALA A 272 -6.33 -2.17 3.52
CA ALA A 272 -4.95 -1.88 3.85
C ALA A 272 -4.57 -0.52 3.27
N SER A 273 -4.11 0.39 4.12
CA SER A 273 -4.04 1.82 3.79
C SER A 273 -3.08 2.11 2.64
N ASP A 274 -1.91 1.46 2.60
CA ASP A 274 -0.96 1.63 1.50
C ASP A 274 -1.41 0.94 0.22
N TYR A 275 -2.16 -0.15 0.30
CA TYR A 275 -2.75 -0.78 -0.89
C TYR A 275 -3.88 0.03 -1.49
N HIS A 276 -4.61 0.84 -0.70
CA HIS A 276 -5.51 1.85 -1.25
C HIS A 276 -4.75 2.87 -2.11
N VAL A 277 -3.64 3.39 -1.61
CA VAL A 277 -2.78 4.35 -2.34
C VAL A 277 -2.22 3.71 -3.61
N PHE A 278 -1.69 2.49 -3.52
CA PHE A 278 -1.11 1.77 -4.64
C PHE A 278 -2.14 1.44 -5.72
N ALA A 279 -3.33 0.94 -5.33
CA ALA A 279 -4.41 0.67 -6.28
C ALA A 279 -4.91 1.95 -6.97
N LEU A 280 -5.07 3.05 -6.22
CA LEU A 280 -5.43 4.34 -6.78
C LEU A 280 -4.39 4.84 -7.79
N GLU A 281 -3.11 4.73 -7.47
CA GLU A 281 -2.02 5.11 -8.38
C GLU A 281 -2.06 4.29 -9.68
N LEU A 282 -2.25 2.97 -9.59
CA LEU A 282 -2.33 2.07 -10.75
C LEU A 282 -3.53 2.38 -11.65
N PHE A 283 -4.73 2.54 -11.07
CA PHE A 283 -5.91 2.90 -11.85
C PHE A 283 -5.74 4.29 -12.49
N LEU A 284 -5.18 5.25 -11.76
CA LEU A 284 -4.95 6.59 -12.27
C LEU A 284 -4.01 6.58 -13.48
N ILE A 285 -2.89 5.86 -13.39
CA ILE A 285 -1.96 5.69 -14.51
C ILE A 285 -2.69 5.02 -15.69
N ALA A 286 -3.44 3.96 -15.46
CA ALA A 286 -4.15 3.26 -16.53
C ALA A 286 -5.18 4.17 -17.26
N GLY A 287 -5.94 4.97 -16.51
CA GLY A 287 -6.85 5.96 -17.08
C GLY A 287 -6.13 7.04 -17.89
N ILE A 288 -5.01 7.55 -17.37
CA ILE A 288 -4.19 8.54 -18.08
C ILE A 288 -3.61 7.98 -19.38
N GLU A 289 -3.12 6.74 -19.37
CA GLU A 289 -2.58 6.09 -20.57
C GLU A 289 -3.68 5.79 -21.60
N ALA A 290 -4.89 5.44 -21.15
CA ALA A 290 -6.04 5.27 -22.02
C ALA A 290 -6.37 6.59 -22.76
N ASP A 291 -6.46 7.70 -22.03
CA ASP A 291 -6.66 9.03 -22.61
C ASP A 291 -5.54 9.44 -23.57
N ALA A 292 -4.29 9.21 -23.17
CA ALA A 292 -3.12 9.52 -23.99
C ALA A 292 -3.15 8.77 -25.33
N SER A 293 -3.82 7.61 -25.39
CA SER A 293 -4.02 6.82 -26.62
C SER A 293 -5.21 7.25 -27.48
N GLY A 294 -6.03 8.21 -27.02
CA GLY A 294 -7.26 8.62 -27.69
C GLY A 294 -8.43 7.64 -27.53
N VAL A 295 -8.30 6.63 -26.67
CA VAL A 295 -9.37 5.66 -26.34
C VAL A 295 -9.60 5.72 -24.82
N PRO A 296 -10.37 6.70 -24.33
CA PRO A 296 -10.51 6.97 -22.91
C PRO A 296 -11.30 5.87 -22.18
N MET A 297 -11.08 5.75 -20.86
CA MET A 297 -11.97 5.00 -19.97
C MET A 297 -13.32 5.72 -19.81
N SER A 298 -14.35 4.99 -19.39
CA SER A 298 -15.67 5.54 -19.10
C SER A 298 -15.65 6.64 -18.03
N GLU A 299 -16.64 7.54 -18.07
CA GLU A 299 -16.82 8.56 -17.03
C GLU A 299 -16.99 7.93 -15.63
N ARG A 300 -17.67 6.79 -15.56
CA ARG A 300 -17.86 6.04 -14.31
C ARG A 300 -16.53 5.59 -13.69
N TYR A 301 -15.56 5.19 -14.50
CA TYR A 301 -14.20 4.87 -14.03
C TYR A 301 -13.57 6.07 -13.33
N TRP A 302 -13.59 7.24 -13.98
CA TRP A 302 -13.02 8.47 -13.44
C TRP A 302 -13.74 8.97 -12.18
N LEU A 303 -15.07 8.85 -12.11
CA LEU A 303 -15.84 9.15 -10.91
C LEU A 303 -15.45 8.25 -9.74
N LYS A 304 -15.15 6.96 -9.97
CA LYS A 304 -14.64 6.09 -8.91
C LYS A 304 -13.25 6.49 -8.42
N LEU A 305 -12.34 6.87 -9.32
CA LEU A 305 -11.01 7.37 -8.90
C LEU A 305 -11.11 8.65 -8.08
N ARG A 306 -12.04 9.53 -8.44
CA ARG A 306 -12.37 10.70 -7.63
C ARG A 306 -12.85 10.29 -6.24
N ASP A 307 -13.80 9.36 -6.14
CA ASP A 307 -14.32 8.89 -4.84
C ASP A 307 -13.19 8.28 -3.98
N MET A 308 -12.27 7.52 -4.59
CA MET A 308 -11.07 7.00 -3.92
C MET A 308 -10.15 8.11 -3.42
N ALA A 309 -9.84 9.10 -4.26
CA ALA A 309 -8.98 10.22 -3.88
C ALA A 309 -9.60 11.08 -2.77
N ASP A 310 -10.91 11.32 -2.83
CA ASP A 310 -11.65 12.01 -1.78
C ASP A 310 -11.61 11.20 -0.47
N ALA A 311 -11.81 9.87 -0.52
CA ALA A 311 -11.70 9.03 0.66
C ALA A 311 -10.29 9.09 1.28
N LEU A 312 -9.24 8.96 0.47
CA LEU A 312 -7.85 9.11 0.93
C LEU A 312 -7.61 10.45 1.64
N ALA A 313 -7.97 11.57 0.99
CA ALA A 313 -7.85 12.90 1.58
C ALA A 313 -8.67 13.08 2.86
N GLY A 314 -9.83 12.42 2.94
CA GLY A 314 -10.69 12.39 4.12
C GLY A 314 -10.03 11.72 5.33
N THR A 315 -9.18 10.73 5.11
CA THR A 315 -8.54 9.93 6.18
C THR A 315 -7.34 10.58 6.84
N LEU A 316 -6.68 11.55 6.21
CA LEU A 316 -5.43 12.12 6.72
C LEU A 316 -5.59 12.83 8.08
N ASP A 317 -4.52 12.91 8.86
CA ASP A 317 -4.43 13.85 9.98
C ASP A 317 -3.88 15.23 9.53
N VAL A 318 -3.73 16.17 10.47
CA VAL A 318 -3.13 17.49 10.23
C VAL A 318 -1.66 17.49 9.78
N ARG A 319 -0.93 16.37 9.96
CA ARG A 319 0.42 16.18 9.42
C ARG A 319 0.44 15.45 8.09
N LEU A 320 -0.74 15.21 7.51
CA LEU A 320 -0.93 14.58 6.21
C LEU A 320 -0.52 13.11 6.18
N GLU A 321 -0.58 12.43 7.33
CA GLU A 321 -0.33 11.00 7.45
C GLU A 321 -1.64 10.21 7.39
N THR A 322 -1.63 9.04 6.75
CA THR A 322 -2.79 8.13 6.68
C THR A 322 -2.89 7.26 7.94
N ALA A 323 -4.04 6.61 8.15
CA ALA A 323 -4.13 5.45 9.03
C ALA A 323 -3.14 4.36 8.59
N ARG A 324 -2.76 3.47 9.52
CA ARG A 324 -1.85 2.35 9.25
C ARG A 324 -2.59 1.03 9.42
N GLN A 325 -3.62 0.83 8.61
CA GLN A 325 -4.38 -0.42 8.63
C GLN A 325 -3.74 -1.47 7.72
N GLY A 326 -3.65 -2.70 8.22
CA GLY A 326 -3.27 -3.89 7.46
C GLY A 326 -1.83 -3.88 6.95
N ASP A 327 -1.61 -4.60 5.86
CA ASP A 327 -0.27 -4.72 5.27
C ASP A 327 0.21 -3.47 4.53
N SER A 328 1.52 -3.25 4.59
CA SER A 328 2.25 -2.20 3.90
C SER A 328 3.61 -2.71 3.40
N ASP A 329 3.89 -2.46 2.13
CA ASP A 329 5.22 -2.62 1.54
C ASP A 329 5.69 -1.39 0.75
N ASN A 330 5.01 -0.24 0.92
CA ASN A 330 5.27 1.01 0.17
C ASN A 330 5.28 0.83 -1.36
N GLY A 331 4.47 -0.09 -1.89
CA GLY A 331 4.36 -0.31 -3.34
C GLY A 331 4.05 0.98 -4.11
N ARG A 332 4.78 1.20 -5.22
CA ARG A 332 4.60 2.32 -6.14
C ARG A 332 4.45 1.84 -7.56
N ALA A 333 3.55 2.46 -8.31
CA ALA A 333 3.36 2.14 -9.71
C ALA A 333 4.41 2.82 -10.61
N LEU A 334 4.75 4.07 -10.30
CA LEU A 334 5.66 4.88 -11.10
C LEU A 334 6.48 5.82 -10.21
N VAL A 335 7.80 5.86 -10.42
CA VAL A 335 8.73 6.72 -9.69
C VAL A 335 9.51 7.58 -10.68
N VAL A 336 9.15 8.86 -10.78
CA VAL A 336 9.82 9.86 -11.66
C VAL A 336 10.49 10.97 -10.87
N GLU A 337 10.36 10.95 -9.56
CA GLU A 337 11.00 11.86 -8.64
C GLU A 337 11.36 11.10 -7.36
N PRO A 338 12.30 11.59 -6.53
CA PRO A 338 12.66 10.95 -5.27
C PRO A 338 11.42 10.70 -4.40
N ALA A 339 11.48 9.65 -3.58
CA ALA A 339 10.36 9.28 -2.73
C ALA A 339 9.94 10.45 -1.82
N SER A 340 8.68 10.84 -1.91
CA SER A 340 8.03 11.68 -0.89
C SER A 340 8.03 10.92 0.44
N PRO A 341 8.14 11.61 1.60
CA PRO A 341 7.96 10.99 2.92
C PRO A 341 6.63 10.23 3.05
N SER A 342 5.61 10.65 2.29
CA SER A 342 4.30 9.99 2.22
C SER A 342 3.91 9.72 0.76
N SER A 343 3.66 8.45 0.45
CA SER A 343 3.14 7.98 -0.85
C SER A 343 1.72 8.51 -1.10
N ALA A 344 0.89 8.58 -0.05
CA ALA A 344 -0.45 9.14 -0.12
C ALA A 344 -0.44 10.59 -0.62
N ILE A 345 0.51 11.40 -0.14
CA ILE A 345 0.63 12.80 -0.57
C ILE A 345 1.15 12.94 -2.00
N ALA A 346 2.11 12.10 -2.41
CA ALA A 346 2.52 12.05 -3.80
C ALA A 346 1.31 11.72 -4.72
N THR A 347 0.53 10.70 -4.36
CA THR A 347 -0.67 10.31 -5.11
C THR A 347 -1.74 11.39 -5.11
N LEU A 348 -2.05 12.02 -3.97
CA LEU A 348 -3.04 13.10 -3.90
C LEU A 348 -2.65 14.35 -4.69
N ARG A 349 -1.36 14.67 -4.83
CA ARG A 349 -0.91 15.76 -5.71
C ARG A 349 -1.25 15.46 -7.17
N ILE A 350 -1.04 14.21 -7.61
CA ILE A 350 -1.41 13.76 -8.95
C ILE A 350 -2.94 13.80 -9.10
N CYS A 351 -3.69 13.24 -8.15
CA CYS A 351 -5.15 13.28 -8.16
C CYS A 351 -5.69 14.71 -8.17
N GLY A 352 -5.11 15.63 -7.41
CA GLY A 352 -5.52 17.04 -7.39
C GLY A 352 -5.28 17.72 -8.73
N ALA A 353 -4.18 17.39 -9.41
CA ALA A 353 -3.86 17.93 -10.73
C ALA A 353 -4.73 17.32 -11.86
N VAL A 354 -5.12 16.05 -11.75
CA VAL A 354 -5.86 15.31 -12.80
C VAL A 354 -7.38 15.34 -12.60
N LEU A 355 -7.84 15.17 -11.36
CA LEU A 355 -9.26 15.03 -10.99
C LEU A 355 -9.85 16.31 -10.39
N GLY A 356 -8.99 17.27 -10.02
CA GLY A 356 -9.35 18.42 -9.19
C GLY A 356 -9.48 18.06 -7.70
N PRO A 357 -9.10 18.95 -6.77
CA PRO A 357 -9.32 18.75 -5.34
C PRO A 357 -10.74 19.16 -4.90
N ALA A 358 -11.28 18.52 -3.87
CA ALA A 358 -12.46 19.05 -3.19
C ALA A 358 -12.08 20.28 -2.35
N SER A 359 -13.04 21.14 -2.01
CA SER A 359 -12.78 22.38 -1.25
C SER A 359 -12.17 22.13 0.14
N TRP A 360 -12.42 20.96 0.72
CA TRP A 360 -11.93 20.54 2.04
C TRP A 360 -10.66 19.68 1.98
N TRP A 361 -10.11 19.40 0.80
CA TRP A 361 -8.81 18.73 0.70
C TRP A 361 -7.74 19.58 1.41
N PRO A 362 -6.69 18.93 1.94
CA PRO A 362 -5.51 19.67 2.36
C PRO A 362 -4.95 20.48 1.17
N LYS A 363 -4.42 21.67 1.45
CA LYS A 363 -3.77 22.50 0.44
C LYS A 363 -2.44 21.86 0.04
N LEU A 364 -2.46 21.10 -1.05
CA LEU A 364 -1.29 20.42 -1.59
C LEU A 364 -0.79 21.16 -2.83
N SER A 365 0.52 21.41 -2.90
CA SER A 365 1.14 21.90 -4.13
C SER A 365 1.09 20.83 -5.22
N THR A 366 0.54 21.18 -6.38
CA THR A 366 0.52 20.33 -7.58
C THR A 366 1.75 20.57 -8.49
N ASN A 367 2.77 21.28 -7.98
CA ASN A 367 3.99 21.59 -8.74
C ASN A 367 5.04 20.45 -8.69
N SER A 368 4.76 19.31 -8.05
CA SER A 368 5.66 18.16 -8.12
C SER A 368 5.80 17.67 -9.56
N LEU A 369 6.94 17.08 -9.91
CA LEU A 369 7.21 16.65 -11.28
C LEU A 369 6.17 15.61 -11.70
N SER A 370 5.92 14.62 -10.85
CA SER A 370 4.93 13.55 -11.09
C SER A 370 3.56 14.13 -11.46
N ALA A 371 3.01 15.02 -10.63
CA ALA A 371 1.69 15.62 -10.84
C ALA A 371 1.62 16.42 -12.14
N ARG A 372 2.66 17.22 -12.44
CA ARG A 372 2.74 18.03 -13.66
C ARG A 372 2.81 17.17 -14.93
N LEU A 373 3.65 16.14 -14.93
CA LEU A 373 3.80 15.25 -16.08
C LEU A 373 2.53 14.45 -16.33
N LEU A 374 1.98 13.82 -15.28
CA LEU A 374 0.78 13.00 -15.38
C LEU A 374 -0.45 13.82 -15.77
N ALA A 375 -0.62 15.04 -15.24
CA ALA A 375 -1.73 15.91 -15.61
C ALA A 375 -1.64 16.51 -17.03
N SER A 376 -0.48 16.41 -17.70
CA SER A 376 -0.31 16.92 -19.07
C SER A 376 -0.83 15.97 -20.16
N LEU A 377 -1.09 14.72 -19.79
CA LEU A 377 -1.49 13.65 -20.70
C LEU A 377 -3.00 13.52 -20.91
N PRO A 378 -3.84 13.47 -19.85
CA PRO A 378 -5.26 13.20 -19.99
C PRO A 378 -6.03 14.38 -20.58
N GLU A 379 -7.28 14.11 -20.98
CA GLU A 379 -8.22 15.18 -21.34
C GLU A 379 -8.73 15.91 -20.09
N SER A 380 -8.97 17.20 -20.21
CA SER A 380 -9.55 18.00 -19.12
C SER A 380 -10.97 17.53 -18.83
N ARG A 381 -11.27 17.26 -17.55
CA ARG A 381 -12.60 16.84 -17.08
C ARG A 381 -12.99 17.62 -15.83
N ASP A 382 -14.26 17.99 -15.75
CA ASP A 382 -14.83 18.52 -14.51
C ASP A 382 -15.45 17.40 -13.68
N LEU A 383 -14.66 16.85 -12.76
CA LEU A 383 -15.09 15.84 -11.79
C LEU A 383 -15.44 16.44 -10.42
N THR A 384 -15.58 17.77 -10.33
CA THR A 384 -15.80 18.45 -9.04
C THR A 384 -17.27 18.42 -8.60
N LYS A 385 -18.19 18.21 -9.55
CA LYS A 385 -19.64 18.17 -9.29
C LYS A 385 -20.06 16.98 -8.42
N GLY A 386 -20.94 17.24 -7.46
CA GLY A 386 -21.52 16.20 -6.59
C GLY A 386 -20.60 15.71 -5.47
N ARG A 387 -19.45 16.36 -5.23
CA ARG A 387 -18.61 16.06 -4.06
C ARG A 387 -19.27 16.55 -2.77
N ALA A 388 -18.92 15.88 -1.67
CA ALA A 388 -19.31 16.32 -0.34
C ALA A 388 -18.80 17.75 -0.07
N SER A 389 -19.62 18.56 0.60
CA SER A 389 -19.24 19.93 1.00
C SER A 389 -18.32 19.96 2.22
N ARG A 390 -18.19 18.85 2.94
CA ARG A 390 -17.36 18.68 4.14
C ARG A 390 -16.46 17.46 4.00
N ARG A 391 -15.37 17.48 4.77
CA ARG A 391 -14.40 16.40 4.84
C ARG A 391 -15.02 15.15 5.48
N PRO A 392 -15.08 14.00 4.80
CA PRO A 392 -15.65 12.79 5.37
C PRO A 392 -14.78 12.26 6.52
N ASN A 393 -15.43 11.75 7.56
CA ASN A 393 -14.84 11.15 8.75
C ASN A 393 -15.48 9.78 9.10
N HIS A 394 -16.35 9.28 8.23
CA HIS A 394 -17.00 7.98 8.39
C HIS A 394 -17.11 7.28 7.04
N PHE A 395 -16.68 6.02 7.02
CA PHE A 395 -16.67 5.16 5.84
C PHE A 395 -17.40 3.86 6.23
N PRO A 396 -18.74 3.86 6.23
CA PRO A 396 -19.52 2.82 6.88
C PRO A 396 -19.45 1.46 6.18
N GLN A 397 -19.17 1.40 4.88
CA GLN A 397 -19.01 0.13 4.16
C GLN A 397 -17.62 -0.46 4.38
N ALA A 398 -16.59 0.39 4.43
CA ALA A 398 -15.25 0.00 4.87
C ALA A 398 -15.15 -0.23 6.39
N GLY A 399 -16.13 0.28 7.15
CA GLY A 399 -16.17 0.33 8.61
C GLY A 399 -15.00 1.07 9.24
N THR A 400 -14.47 2.09 8.56
CA THR A 400 -13.46 3.00 9.14
C THR A 400 -14.13 4.25 9.68
N TRP A 401 -13.90 4.56 10.95
CA TRP A 401 -14.50 5.71 11.62
C TRP A 401 -13.42 6.61 12.19
N ILE A 402 -13.50 7.91 11.94
CA ILE A 402 -12.51 8.89 12.40
C ILE A 402 -13.22 9.83 13.38
N LEU A 403 -12.97 9.61 14.67
CA LEU A 403 -13.37 10.52 15.73
C LEU A 403 -12.31 11.61 15.80
N ARG A 404 -12.64 12.82 15.35
CA ARG A 404 -11.71 13.94 15.32
C ARG A 404 -12.36 15.28 15.62
N ASP A 405 -11.55 16.30 15.82
CA ASP A 405 -12.03 17.69 15.84
C ASP A 405 -12.65 18.07 14.47
N PRO A 406 -13.77 18.82 14.43
CA PRO A 406 -14.44 19.19 13.18
C PRO A 406 -13.55 20.05 12.27
N GLU A 407 -12.82 20.97 12.89
CA GLU A 407 -11.90 21.89 12.22
C GLU A 407 -10.45 21.45 12.50
N PRO A 408 -9.62 21.23 11.46
CA PRO A 408 -8.23 20.84 11.65
C PRO A 408 -7.43 21.94 12.38
N GLY A 409 -6.84 21.59 13.52
CA GLY A 409 -6.00 22.48 14.33
C GLY A 409 -4.61 21.88 14.60
N HIS A 410 -3.67 22.72 15.03
CA HIS A 410 -2.31 22.26 15.39
C HIS A 410 -2.30 21.20 16.51
N ASP A 411 -3.35 21.13 17.31
CA ASP A 411 -3.59 20.22 18.42
C ASP A 411 -4.75 19.23 18.15
N GLU A 412 -5.10 19.02 16.88
CA GLU A 412 -6.18 18.11 16.43
C GLU A 412 -6.07 16.76 17.13
N ILE A 413 -7.16 16.33 17.75
CA ILE A 413 -7.33 14.94 18.17
C ILE A 413 -7.83 14.17 16.94
N TRP A 414 -7.09 13.14 16.55
CA TRP A 414 -7.46 12.25 15.46
C TRP A 414 -7.44 10.81 15.98
N CYS A 415 -8.59 10.15 15.99
CA CYS A 415 -8.74 8.77 16.42
C CYS A 415 -9.42 7.94 15.34
N ARG A 416 -8.69 7.00 14.73
CA ARG A 416 -9.26 6.04 13.78
C ARG A 416 -9.71 4.80 14.54
N PHE A 417 -10.93 4.35 14.32
CA PHE A 417 -11.53 3.17 14.92
C PHE A 417 -11.96 2.16 13.84
N ASP A 418 -11.58 0.90 14.03
CA ASP A 418 -11.92 -0.20 13.13
C ASP A 418 -13.23 -0.86 13.50
N ALA A 419 -14.25 -0.70 12.67
CA ALA A 419 -15.45 -1.53 12.71
C ALA A 419 -15.75 -2.17 11.34
N GLY A 420 -14.69 -2.43 10.56
CA GLY A 420 -14.76 -2.92 9.20
C GLY A 420 -14.96 -4.43 9.07
N PRO A 421 -15.26 -4.90 7.84
CA PRO A 421 -15.03 -6.28 7.47
C PRO A 421 -13.57 -6.66 7.71
N HIS A 422 -13.29 -7.95 7.94
CA HIS A 422 -11.92 -8.39 8.19
C HIS A 422 -10.97 -8.13 7.00
N GLY A 423 -11.42 -8.30 5.76
CA GLY A 423 -10.60 -8.01 4.57
C GLY A 423 -11.29 -8.37 3.27
N PHE A 424 -10.53 -8.38 2.17
CA PHE A 424 -11.06 -8.66 0.83
C PHE A 424 -10.89 -10.10 0.38
N LEU A 425 -11.89 -10.60 -0.36
CA LEU A 425 -11.95 -11.96 -0.90
C LEU A 425 -11.84 -13.04 0.18
N SER A 426 -11.79 -14.30 -0.25
CA SER A 426 -11.74 -15.44 0.66
C SER A 426 -10.43 -15.54 1.44
N THR A 427 -9.35 -14.90 0.99
CA THR A 427 -8.03 -14.97 1.61
C THR A 427 -7.82 -13.87 2.67
N ALA A 428 -8.45 -12.70 2.49
CA ALA A 428 -8.20 -11.51 3.29
C ALA A 428 -6.69 -11.25 3.45
N ALA A 429 -5.94 -11.37 2.35
CA ALA A 429 -4.49 -11.55 2.36
C ALA A 429 -3.71 -10.51 3.19
N HIS A 430 -4.20 -9.28 3.21
CA HIS A 430 -3.57 -8.12 3.85
C HIS A 430 -4.23 -7.69 5.16
N ALA A 431 -5.22 -8.46 5.63
CA ALA A 431 -5.90 -8.22 6.89
C ALA A 431 -5.06 -8.64 8.10
N HIS A 432 -5.31 -7.98 9.22
CA HIS A 432 -4.78 -8.32 10.54
C HIS A 432 -5.92 -8.80 11.46
N ALA A 433 -5.60 -9.41 12.61
CA ALA A 433 -6.59 -9.79 13.62
C ALA A 433 -6.93 -8.60 14.55
N ASP A 434 -7.38 -7.50 13.95
CA ASP A 434 -7.38 -6.14 14.51
C ASP A 434 -8.79 -5.52 14.66
N SER A 435 -9.86 -6.33 14.63
CA SER A 435 -11.22 -5.80 14.76
C SER A 435 -11.38 -5.05 16.09
N LEU A 436 -12.06 -3.90 16.01
CA LEU A 436 -12.24 -2.94 17.09
C LEU A 436 -10.95 -2.28 17.59
N SER A 437 -9.82 -2.43 16.89
CA SER A 437 -8.61 -1.67 17.16
C SER A 437 -8.81 -0.18 16.87
N PHE A 438 -7.94 0.65 17.44
CA PHE A 438 -7.92 2.08 17.18
C PHE A 438 -6.49 2.63 17.15
N GLU A 439 -6.31 3.76 16.48
CA GLU A 439 -5.10 4.58 16.53
C GLU A 439 -5.47 5.94 17.12
N LEU A 440 -4.54 6.59 17.82
CA LEU A 440 -4.73 7.92 18.39
C LEU A 440 -3.53 8.82 18.10
N ARG A 441 -3.82 10.00 17.55
CA ARG A 441 -2.83 11.05 17.26
C ARG A 441 -3.31 12.37 17.83
N VAL A 442 -2.36 13.21 18.26
CA VAL A 442 -2.63 14.57 18.74
C VAL A 442 -1.69 15.55 18.04
N GLY A 443 -2.24 16.50 17.30
CA GLY A 443 -1.47 17.39 16.42
C GLY A 443 -0.65 16.63 15.37
N GLY A 444 -1.19 15.49 14.92
CA GLY A 444 -0.51 14.51 14.04
C GLY A 444 0.64 13.74 14.68
N ARG A 445 0.89 13.87 16.00
CA ARG A 445 1.88 13.05 16.70
C ARG A 445 1.24 11.73 17.16
N PRO A 446 1.74 10.56 16.73
CA PRO A 446 1.14 9.27 17.08
C PRO A 446 1.38 8.88 18.55
N LEU A 447 0.31 8.67 19.32
CA LEU A 447 0.40 8.17 20.69
C LEU A 447 0.18 6.66 20.73
N LEU A 448 -0.99 6.22 20.25
CA LEU A 448 -1.36 4.81 20.13
C LEU A 448 -1.38 4.42 18.66
N VAL A 449 -0.66 3.35 18.32
CA VAL A 449 -0.33 3.02 16.93
C VAL A 449 -0.70 1.59 16.58
N ASP A 450 -0.89 1.36 15.29
CA ASP A 450 -0.73 0.05 14.69
C ASP A 450 0.76 -0.33 14.63
N CYS A 451 1.09 -1.58 14.91
CA CYS A 451 2.47 -2.06 14.91
C CYS A 451 3.08 -2.18 13.51
N GLY A 452 2.28 -2.23 12.44
CA GLY A 452 2.72 -2.34 11.06
C GLY A 452 3.00 -3.78 10.62
N THR A 453 3.67 -3.94 9.48
CA THR A 453 3.74 -5.23 8.76
C THR A 453 5.04 -6.01 8.96
N TYR A 454 6.17 -5.31 9.02
CA TYR A 454 7.54 -5.83 9.07
C TYR A 454 7.98 -6.74 7.92
N CYS A 455 7.37 -7.91 7.75
CA CYS A 455 7.82 -8.92 6.78
C CYS A 455 6.66 -9.73 6.23
N TYR A 456 6.89 -10.41 5.10
CA TYR A 456 5.91 -11.36 4.54
C TYR A 456 6.37 -12.82 4.61
N HIS A 457 7.68 -13.06 4.52
CA HIS A 457 8.28 -14.38 4.41
C HIS A 457 9.55 -14.47 5.27
N GLY A 458 10.06 -15.70 5.47
CA GLY A 458 11.34 -15.99 6.15
C GLY A 458 11.32 -15.87 7.66
N GLU A 459 10.51 -14.97 8.21
CA GLU A 459 10.44 -14.66 9.63
C GLU A 459 9.04 -14.93 10.19
N GLY A 460 8.61 -16.20 10.11
CA GLY A 460 7.26 -16.65 10.48
C GLY A 460 6.75 -16.11 11.83
N PRO A 461 7.47 -16.30 12.95
CA PRO A 461 7.04 -15.79 14.25
C PRO A 461 6.83 -14.28 14.30
N TRP A 462 7.60 -13.51 13.52
CA TRP A 462 7.42 -12.06 13.43
C TRP A 462 6.19 -11.70 12.60
N ARG A 463 5.98 -12.37 11.46
CA ARG A 463 4.75 -12.20 10.66
C ARG A 463 3.50 -12.51 11.47
N ASP A 464 3.55 -13.58 12.28
CA ASP A 464 2.45 -13.97 13.15
C ASP A 464 2.22 -12.90 14.23
N TYR A 465 3.27 -12.40 14.89
CA TYR A 465 3.16 -11.31 15.88
C TYR A 465 2.52 -10.05 15.29
N PHE A 466 3.04 -9.52 14.17
CA PHE A 466 2.55 -8.26 13.60
C PHE A 466 1.09 -8.34 13.10
N ARG A 467 0.57 -9.56 12.85
CA ARG A 467 -0.84 -9.80 12.50
C ARG A 467 -1.74 -10.19 13.67
N SER A 468 -1.15 -10.47 14.83
CA SER A 468 -1.87 -10.94 16.02
C SER A 468 -2.70 -9.82 16.66
N THR A 469 -3.68 -10.20 17.46
CA THR A 469 -4.57 -9.28 18.16
C THR A 469 -3.82 -8.41 19.17
N ILE A 470 -2.78 -8.93 19.83
CA ILE A 470 -2.01 -8.15 20.82
C ILE A 470 -1.10 -7.09 20.21
N ALA A 471 -0.81 -7.17 18.89
CA ALA A 471 -0.10 -6.14 18.16
C ALA A 471 -1.01 -4.95 17.78
N HIS A 472 -2.28 -5.02 18.17
CA HIS A 472 -3.30 -4.01 17.92
C HIS A 472 -3.92 -3.55 19.25
N ASN A 473 -4.56 -2.38 19.23
CA ASN A 473 -5.08 -1.74 20.43
C ASN A 473 -6.47 -2.29 20.75
N THR A 474 -6.60 -3.57 21.10
CA THR A 474 -7.89 -4.27 21.26
C THR A 474 -7.81 -5.41 22.29
N LEU A 475 -8.91 -6.14 22.47
CA LEU A 475 -9.04 -7.23 23.45
C LEU A 475 -8.72 -8.60 22.84
N GLU A 476 -7.83 -9.33 23.51
CA GLU A 476 -7.55 -10.75 23.27
C GLU A 476 -8.22 -11.65 24.32
N LEU A 477 -8.86 -12.74 23.89
CA LEU A 477 -9.53 -13.69 24.80
C LEU A 477 -8.90 -15.09 24.72
N ASN A 478 -8.65 -15.70 25.87
CA ASN A 478 -8.10 -17.04 26.06
C ASN A 478 -6.77 -17.30 25.30
N GLY A 479 -5.94 -16.27 25.11
CA GLY A 479 -4.65 -16.44 24.42
C GLY A 479 -4.81 -16.74 22.92
N ARG A 480 -5.91 -16.31 22.31
CA ARG A 480 -6.23 -16.56 20.89
C ARG A 480 -6.45 -15.24 20.18
N ASP A 481 -5.95 -15.15 18.96
CA ASP A 481 -6.31 -14.06 18.06
C ASP A 481 -7.78 -14.11 17.67
N GLN A 482 -8.31 -12.95 17.26
CA GLN A 482 -9.69 -12.82 16.77
C GLN A 482 -9.94 -13.61 15.48
N ALA A 483 -8.89 -13.93 14.72
CA ALA A 483 -8.94 -14.66 13.46
C ALA A 483 -7.84 -15.74 13.42
N ASP A 484 -8.10 -16.86 12.72
CA ASP A 484 -7.16 -17.98 12.60
C ASP A 484 -6.34 -17.84 11.31
N ALA A 485 -5.02 -17.68 11.42
CA ALA A 485 -4.14 -17.63 10.26
C ALA A 485 -3.93 -19.03 9.64
N GLY A 486 -4.00 -19.12 8.31
CA GLY A 486 -3.66 -20.31 7.51
C GLY A 486 -2.33 -20.16 6.76
N GLY A 487 -1.59 -19.10 7.03
CA GLY A 487 -0.34 -18.73 6.36
C GLY A 487 -0.17 -17.20 6.30
N PRO A 488 0.91 -16.71 5.65
CA PRO A 488 1.26 -15.29 5.65
C PRO A 488 0.28 -14.37 4.91
N PHE A 489 -0.58 -14.94 4.06
CA PHE A 489 -1.56 -14.24 3.21
C PHE A 489 -2.91 -14.99 3.15
N LEU A 490 -3.22 -15.79 4.17
CA LEU A 490 -4.47 -16.55 4.25
C LEU A 490 -5.01 -16.51 5.67
N TRP A 491 -6.26 -16.12 5.80
CA TRP A 491 -7.06 -16.31 7.00
C TRP A 491 -8.07 -17.43 6.80
N LEU A 492 -8.15 -18.35 7.76
CA LEU A 492 -9.10 -19.47 7.79
C LEU A 492 -10.45 -19.05 8.35
N THR A 493 -10.47 -18.01 9.18
CA THR A 493 -11.67 -17.37 9.71
C THR A 493 -11.62 -15.87 9.46
N GLN A 494 -12.77 -15.26 9.22
CA GLN A 494 -12.90 -13.83 9.00
C GLN A 494 -14.00 -13.31 9.94
N PRO A 495 -13.65 -12.68 11.06
CA PRO A 495 -14.62 -12.14 12.01
C PRO A 495 -15.59 -11.18 11.32
N ARG A 496 -16.86 -11.26 11.71
CA ARG A 496 -17.88 -10.30 11.29
C ARG A 496 -18.01 -9.22 12.34
N THR A 497 -17.72 -8.00 11.93
CA THR A 497 -17.98 -6.81 12.72
C THR A 497 -19.40 -6.30 12.48
N THR A 498 -20.04 -5.79 13.54
CA THR A 498 -21.38 -5.20 13.51
C THR A 498 -21.34 -3.84 14.19
N LEU A 499 -21.72 -2.79 13.47
CA LEU A 499 -21.92 -1.47 14.04
C LEU A 499 -23.22 -1.46 14.86
N ALA A 500 -23.14 -1.04 16.12
CA ALA A 500 -24.31 -0.84 16.98
C ALA A 500 -24.76 0.62 16.98
N LYS A 501 -23.83 1.57 17.03
CA LYS A 501 -24.14 3.01 17.09
C LYS A 501 -22.98 3.84 16.52
N SER A 502 -23.32 4.90 15.79
CA SER A 502 -22.40 6.02 15.53
C SER A 502 -23.17 7.34 15.63
N SER A 503 -22.56 8.38 16.21
CA SER A 503 -23.20 9.69 16.38
C SER A 503 -22.19 10.81 16.64
N GLY A 504 -22.51 12.04 16.22
CA GLY A 504 -21.76 13.26 16.57
C GLY A 504 -20.35 13.35 15.96
N LEU A 505 -20.09 12.60 14.88
CA LEU A 505 -18.79 12.59 14.21
C LEU A 505 -18.47 13.93 13.53
N ASP A 506 -19.46 14.57 12.90
CA ASP A 506 -19.23 15.79 12.11
C ASP A 506 -19.13 17.08 12.94
N ASP A 507 -19.95 17.25 13.98
CA ASP A 507 -20.12 18.55 14.65
C ASP A 507 -20.58 18.49 16.12
N GLY A 508 -20.67 17.30 16.73
CA GLY A 508 -21.08 17.17 18.13
C GLY A 508 -19.99 17.55 19.15
N GLU A 509 -20.35 17.84 20.39
CA GLU A 509 -19.37 17.87 21.51
C GLU A 509 -18.74 16.48 21.71
N PHE A 510 -19.58 15.45 21.59
CA PHE A 510 -19.20 14.04 21.66
C PHE A 510 -19.27 13.37 20.29
N ALA A 511 -18.17 12.75 19.88
CA ALA A 511 -18.17 11.75 18.81
C ALA A 511 -18.23 10.36 19.45
N THR A 512 -19.13 9.50 18.98
CA THR A 512 -19.29 8.14 19.54
C THR A 512 -19.37 7.13 18.42
N VAL A 513 -18.66 6.01 18.59
CA VAL A 513 -18.81 4.80 17.79
C VAL A 513 -18.85 3.59 18.71
N GLN A 514 -19.77 2.67 18.44
CA GLN A 514 -19.92 1.40 19.16
C GLN A 514 -20.10 0.28 18.16
N ALA A 515 -19.30 -0.77 18.30
CA ALA A 515 -19.34 -1.94 17.44
C ALA A 515 -18.97 -3.21 18.22
N SER A 516 -19.27 -4.36 17.62
CA SER A 516 -18.93 -5.67 18.15
C SER A 516 -18.41 -6.59 17.06
N HIS A 517 -17.64 -7.61 17.43
CA HIS A 517 -17.21 -8.64 16.49
C HIS A 517 -17.35 -10.04 17.09
N ASP A 518 -17.56 -11.03 16.21
CA ASP A 518 -17.82 -12.42 16.59
C ASP A 518 -16.60 -13.34 16.51
N GLY A 519 -15.40 -12.77 16.45
CA GLY A 519 -14.13 -13.52 16.31
C GLY A 519 -13.92 -14.56 17.41
N TYR A 520 -14.48 -14.31 18.60
CA TYR A 520 -14.39 -15.20 19.75
C TYR A 520 -15.60 -16.13 19.95
N ARG A 521 -16.47 -16.27 18.95
CA ARG A 521 -17.68 -17.11 19.08
C ARG A 521 -17.35 -18.56 19.46
N ARG A 522 -16.21 -19.09 18.99
CA ARG A 522 -15.74 -20.45 19.35
C ARG A 522 -15.28 -20.57 20.81
N GLN A 523 -14.89 -19.46 21.41
CA GLN A 523 -14.57 -19.33 22.83
C GLN A 523 -15.81 -18.97 23.67
N GLY A 524 -16.99 -18.87 23.04
CA GLY A 524 -18.25 -18.56 23.70
C GLY A 524 -18.46 -17.07 23.99
N ALA A 525 -17.78 -16.17 23.25
CA ALA A 525 -17.89 -14.73 23.47
C ALA A 525 -18.07 -13.89 22.20
N ILE A 526 -18.74 -12.76 22.35
CA ILE A 526 -18.75 -11.64 21.40
C ILE A 526 -18.11 -10.47 22.12
N HIS A 527 -17.10 -9.85 21.50
CA HIS A 527 -16.43 -8.68 22.06
C HIS A 527 -17.07 -7.41 21.50
N HIS A 528 -17.38 -6.49 22.40
CA HIS A 528 -17.97 -5.19 22.11
C HIS A 528 -17.05 -4.08 22.59
N ARG A 529 -16.98 -3.02 21.80
CA ARG A 529 -16.27 -1.79 22.15
C ARG A 529 -17.12 -0.58 21.84
N LYS A 530 -17.08 0.39 22.76
CA LYS A 530 -17.53 1.76 22.54
C LYS A 530 -16.36 2.73 22.70
N VAL A 531 -16.21 3.64 21.76
CA VAL A 531 -15.25 4.74 21.78
C VAL A 531 -16.02 6.06 21.79
N VAL A 532 -15.70 6.95 22.73
CA VAL A 532 -16.27 8.29 22.82
C VAL A 532 -15.14 9.31 22.86
N LEU A 533 -15.11 10.22 21.91
CA LEU A 533 -14.28 11.41 21.96
C LEU A 533 -15.11 12.56 22.53
N ASP A 534 -14.72 13.07 23.69
CA ASP A 534 -15.15 14.36 24.21
C ASP A 534 -14.15 15.42 23.75
N ARG A 535 -14.57 16.25 22.79
CA ARG A 535 -13.72 17.27 22.18
C ARG A 535 -13.42 18.42 23.14
N ARG A 536 -14.35 18.71 24.05
CA ARG A 536 -14.22 19.82 25.00
C ARG A 536 -13.29 19.44 26.14
N ALA A 537 -13.50 18.26 26.72
CA ALA A 537 -12.64 17.74 27.78
C ALA A 537 -11.30 17.19 27.25
N ARG A 538 -11.15 17.07 25.93
CA ARG A 538 -9.99 16.43 25.26
C ARG A 538 -9.73 15.03 25.79
N THR A 539 -10.80 14.25 25.95
CA THR A 539 -10.71 12.88 26.46
C THR A 539 -11.25 11.85 25.48
N LEU A 540 -10.56 10.72 25.36
CA LEU A 540 -11.05 9.54 24.66
C LEU A 540 -11.43 8.47 25.70
N GLU A 541 -12.70 8.10 25.75
CA GLU A 541 -13.21 7.02 26.61
C GLU A 541 -13.42 5.75 25.80
N LEU A 542 -12.80 4.66 26.25
CA LEU A 542 -13.01 3.32 25.71
C LEU A 542 -13.76 2.48 26.74
N SER A 543 -14.72 1.73 26.26
CA SER A 543 -15.48 0.78 27.06
C SER A 543 -15.54 -0.55 26.34
N ASP A 544 -14.87 -1.56 26.91
CA ASP A 544 -14.83 -2.92 26.41
C ASP A 544 -15.66 -3.84 27.29
N TRP A 545 -16.43 -4.73 26.68
CA TRP A 545 -17.09 -5.82 27.40
C TRP A 545 -17.26 -7.03 26.48
N ILE A 546 -17.53 -8.17 27.11
CA ILE A 546 -17.86 -9.40 26.40
C ILE A 546 -19.32 -9.78 26.70
N GLU A 547 -20.03 -10.23 25.68
CA GLU A 547 -21.23 -11.05 25.84
C GLU A 547 -20.80 -12.52 25.82
N GLY A 548 -21.40 -13.35 26.67
CA GLY A 548 -21.09 -14.77 26.80
C GLY A 548 -21.68 -15.36 28.08
N ASP A 549 -21.44 -16.65 28.32
CA ASP A 549 -22.06 -17.38 29.44
C ASP A 549 -21.14 -17.56 30.65
N ALA A 550 -19.82 -17.37 30.49
CA ALA A 550 -18.82 -17.60 31.52
C ALA A 550 -17.66 -16.60 31.47
N PRO A 551 -16.97 -16.34 32.59
CA PRO A 551 -15.77 -15.52 32.58
C PRO A 551 -14.65 -16.13 31.74
N LEU A 552 -13.96 -15.29 30.97
CA LEU A 552 -12.84 -15.69 30.12
C LEU A 552 -11.54 -15.00 30.56
N ALA A 553 -10.40 -15.64 30.34
CA ALA A 553 -9.11 -14.95 30.48
C ALA A 553 -8.99 -13.92 29.36
N GLY A 554 -8.66 -12.68 29.71
CA GLY A 554 -8.56 -11.57 28.76
C GLY A 554 -7.25 -10.81 28.89
N ARG A 555 -6.76 -10.31 27.76
CA ARG A 555 -5.63 -9.39 27.66
C ARG A 555 -6.03 -8.16 26.84
N LEU A 556 -6.10 -6.99 27.47
CA LEU A 556 -6.33 -5.72 26.78
C LEU A 556 -4.98 -5.09 26.44
N ALA A 557 -4.74 -4.78 25.17
CA ALA A 557 -3.47 -4.28 24.66
C ALA A 557 -3.53 -2.80 24.27
N PHE A 558 -2.48 -2.04 24.60
CA PHE A 558 -2.21 -0.69 24.10
C PHE A 558 -0.75 -0.56 23.64
N ASN A 559 -0.55 -0.35 22.34
CA ASN A 559 0.72 -0.22 21.65
C ASN A 559 1.07 1.26 21.48
N LEU A 560 2.15 1.69 22.14
CA LEU A 560 2.63 3.07 22.08
C LEU A 560 3.60 3.28 20.93
N HIS A 561 3.59 4.46 20.33
CA HIS A 561 4.63 4.84 19.36
C HIS A 561 6.04 4.81 20.00
N PRO A 562 7.12 4.43 19.28
CA PRO A 562 8.47 4.33 19.84
C PRO A 562 9.01 5.60 20.52
N ASP A 563 8.53 6.77 20.09
CA ASP A 563 8.92 8.07 20.68
C ASP A 563 8.18 8.40 21.98
N VAL A 564 7.21 7.58 22.41
CA VAL A 564 6.45 7.80 23.63
C VAL A 564 7.16 7.14 24.82
N SER A 565 7.41 7.91 25.87
CA SER A 565 7.75 7.38 27.20
C SER A 565 6.48 7.05 27.99
N CYS A 566 6.57 6.04 28.85
CA CYS A 566 5.46 5.61 29.70
C CYS A 566 5.96 5.34 31.12
N GLU A 567 5.30 5.95 32.11
CA GLU A 567 5.39 5.59 33.52
C GLU A 567 4.11 4.86 33.91
N LEU A 568 4.21 3.56 34.17
CA LEU A 568 3.07 2.70 34.50
C LEU A 568 2.96 2.51 36.01
N GLY A 569 1.84 2.94 36.60
CA GLY A 569 1.38 2.57 37.94
C GLY A 569 0.42 1.38 37.90
N GLU A 570 -0.32 1.13 38.98
CA GLU A 570 -1.24 -0.01 39.07
C GLU A 570 -2.44 0.10 38.12
N THR A 571 -3.06 1.29 38.06
CA THR A 571 -4.27 1.57 37.25
C THR A 571 -4.14 2.86 36.44
N GLU A 572 -2.91 3.36 36.25
CA GLU A 572 -2.65 4.61 35.54
C GLU A 572 -1.36 4.49 34.74
N ALA A 573 -1.35 4.96 33.50
CA ALA A 573 -0.13 5.13 32.70
C ALA A 573 0.02 6.59 32.27
N ARG A 574 1.13 7.22 32.65
CA ARG A 574 1.48 8.59 32.26
C ARG A 574 2.39 8.55 31.03
N LEU A 575 1.94 9.18 29.96
CA LEU A 575 2.62 9.22 28.68
C LEU A 575 3.25 10.58 28.43
N GLY A 576 4.43 10.58 27.82
CA GLY A 576 5.10 11.78 27.34
C GLY A 576 5.74 11.53 25.97
N TYR A 577 5.62 12.47 25.05
CA TYR A 577 6.32 12.40 23.77
C TYR A 577 7.74 12.92 23.94
N ARG A 578 8.77 12.12 23.60
CA ARG A 578 10.18 12.44 23.86
C ARG A 578 10.72 13.59 23.00
N THR A 579 10.05 13.92 21.91
CA THR A 579 10.49 14.89 20.91
C THR A 579 9.38 15.85 20.48
N GLY A 580 9.75 17.07 20.11
CA GLY A 580 8.80 18.09 19.65
C GLY A 580 8.34 19.05 20.76
N LEU A 581 8.10 20.30 20.36
CA LEU A 581 7.57 21.37 21.20
C LEU A 581 6.21 21.82 20.66
N PRO A 582 5.22 22.10 21.53
CA PRO A 582 5.21 21.88 22.99
C PRO A 582 5.21 20.40 23.38
N PRO A 583 5.62 20.02 24.61
CA PRO A 583 5.61 18.63 25.07
C PRO A 583 4.19 18.06 25.10
N LEU A 584 3.94 16.97 24.39
CA LEU A 584 2.66 16.24 24.45
C LEU A 584 2.68 15.27 25.62
N THR A 585 1.69 15.39 26.50
CA THR A 585 1.46 14.44 27.59
C THR A 585 0.06 13.86 27.51
N ALA A 586 -0.10 12.62 27.97
CA ALA A 586 -1.43 12.02 28.14
C ALA A 586 -1.44 11.15 29.39
N VAL A 587 -2.61 10.96 29.99
CA VAL A 587 -2.81 10.04 31.11
C VAL A 587 -3.86 9.01 30.70
N LEU A 588 -3.52 7.73 30.82
CA LEU A 588 -4.45 6.63 30.64
C LEU A 588 -4.86 6.15 32.04
N GLU A 589 -6.12 6.35 32.39
CA GLU A 589 -6.77 5.66 33.51
C GLU A 589 -7.16 4.27 33.01
N LEU A 590 -6.55 3.24 33.58
CA LEU A 590 -6.62 1.87 33.10
C LEU A 590 -7.60 1.03 33.94
N PRO A 591 -8.31 0.04 33.35
CA PRO A 591 -9.21 -0.86 34.07
C PRO A 591 -8.55 -1.52 35.28
N SER A 592 -9.11 -1.27 36.47
CA SER A 592 -8.63 -1.83 37.75
C SER A 592 -8.89 -3.33 37.90
N GLU A 593 -9.79 -3.88 37.08
CA GLU A 593 -10.11 -5.30 36.99
C GLU A 593 -8.95 -6.13 36.40
N LEU A 594 -7.96 -5.46 35.80
CA LEU A 594 -6.84 -6.07 35.10
C LEU A 594 -5.51 -5.73 35.79
N ASN A 595 -4.57 -6.66 35.73
CA ASN A 595 -3.20 -6.45 36.19
C ASN A 595 -2.35 -5.96 35.02
N TRP A 596 -1.84 -4.74 35.11
CA TRP A 596 -1.12 -4.08 34.02
C TRP A 596 0.38 -4.33 34.04
N ARG A 597 0.96 -4.56 32.86
CA ARG A 597 2.42 -4.68 32.66
C ARG A 597 2.85 -3.97 31.39
N ALA A 598 4.05 -3.40 31.42
CA ALA A 598 4.70 -2.82 30.25
C ALA A 598 5.73 -3.80 29.66
N HIS A 599 5.72 -3.95 28.35
CA HIS A 599 6.64 -4.78 27.56
C HIS A 599 7.38 -3.90 26.56
N ARG A 600 8.66 -4.19 26.32
CA ARG A 600 9.46 -3.45 25.34
C ARG A 600 10.50 -4.34 24.67
N GLY A 601 10.40 -4.52 23.36
CA GLY A 601 11.40 -5.22 22.55
C GLY A 601 11.66 -6.68 22.97
N GLN A 602 10.65 -7.39 23.50
CA GLN A 602 10.81 -8.78 23.93
C GLN A 602 10.77 -9.71 22.72
N THR A 603 11.57 -10.78 22.72
CA THR A 603 11.64 -11.75 21.61
C THR A 603 11.11 -13.13 21.98
N ASN A 604 10.89 -13.41 23.27
CA ASN A 604 10.29 -14.65 23.74
C ASN A 604 9.46 -14.43 25.03
N PRO A 605 8.12 -14.32 24.95
CA PRO A 605 7.35 -14.15 23.71
C PRO A 605 7.68 -12.84 22.99
N ILE A 606 7.35 -12.73 21.70
CA ILE A 606 7.52 -11.48 20.95
C ILE A 606 6.48 -10.47 21.43
N LEU A 607 6.92 -9.34 22.01
CA LEU A 607 6.05 -8.26 22.53
C LEU A 607 6.75 -6.90 22.47
N GLY A 608 6.01 -5.83 22.16
CA GLY A 608 6.52 -4.46 22.19
C GLY A 608 7.47 -4.12 21.04
N TRP A 609 7.00 -4.34 19.81
CA TRP A 609 7.70 -3.99 18.58
C TRP A 609 6.84 -3.18 17.63
N TYR A 610 7.49 -2.26 16.92
CA TYR A 610 6.88 -1.41 15.91
C TYR A 610 7.69 -1.48 14.62
N SER A 611 7.00 -1.58 13.49
CA SER A 611 7.58 -1.61 12.15
C SER A 611 7.28 -0.28 11.45
N PRO A 612 8.20 0.70 11.38
CA PRO A 612 7.96 1.96 10.68
C PRO A 612 7.81 1.76 9.16
N VAL A 613 8.62 0.85 8.61
CA VAL A 613 8.67 0.52 7.19
C VAL A 613 8.91 -0.98 7.03
N PHE A 614 8.51 -1.54 5.89
CA PHE A 614 8.79 -2.92 5.55
C PHE A 614 10.29 -3.26 5.70
N GLY A 615 10.58 -4.43 6.27
CA GLY A 615 11.93 -4.90 6.55
C GLY A 615 12.59 -4.34 7.81
N GLN A 616 11.98 -3.36 8.49
CA GLN A 616 12.55 -2.74 9.68
C GLN A 616 11.60 -2.87 10.88
N LYS A 617 12.18 -3.06 12.06
CA LYS A 617 11.45 -3.07 13.33
C LYS A 617 12.29 -2.40 14.41
N THR A 618 11.62 -1.72 15.33
CA THR A 618 12.22 -1.05 16.48
C THR A 618 11.45 -1.41 17.76
N PRO A 619 12.11 -1.53 18.93
CA PRO A 619 11.41 -1.71 20.20
C PRO A 619 10.45 -0.56 20.48
N SER A 620 9.20 -0.90 20.82
CA SER A 620 8.16 0.02 21.27
C SER A 620 7.61 -0.43 22.62
N ILE A 621 6.79 0.40 23.28
CA ILE A 621 6.15 0.02 24.54
C ILE A 621 4.78 -0.58 24.23
N LEU A 622 4.50 -1.77 24.76
CA LEU A 622 3.20 -2.41 24.75
C LEU A 622 2.71 -2.57 26.20
N LEU A 623 1.57 -1.98 26.52
CA LEU A 623 0.88 -2.15 27.80
C LEU A 623 -0.13 -3.29 27.66
N ILE A 624 -0.09 -4.25 28.58
CA ILE A 624 -1.04 -5.38 28.64
C ILE A 624 -1.69 -5.43 30.01
N GLY A 625 -3.02 -5.28 30.04
CA GLY A 625 -3.85 -5.57 31.20
C GLY A 625 -4.35 -7.01 31.12
N SER A 626 -4.04 -7.85 32.11
CA SER A 626 -4.45 -9.27 32.14
C SER A 626 -5.35 -9.60 33.33
N GLY A 627 -6.43 -10.36 33.09
CA GLY A 627 -7.37 -10.76 34.13
C GLY A 627 -8.43 -11.74 33.65
N LYS A 628 -9.38 -12.07 34.52
CA LYS A 628 -10.61 -12.80 34.15
C LYS A 628 -11.74 -11.79 33.97
N ILE A 629 -12.37 -11.80 32.80
CA ILE A 629 -13.43 -10.86 32.44
C ILE A 629 -14.75 -11.63 32.50
N ALA A 630 -15.65 -11.26 33.42
CA ALA A 630 -17.00 -11.82 33.45
C ALA A 630 -17.89 -11.15 32.39
N PRO A 631 -18.84 -11.86 31.76
CA PRO A 631 -19.77 -11.26 30.81
C PRO A 631 -20.47 -10.01 31.36
N GLY A 632 -20.54 -8.96 30.55
CA GLY A 632 -21.09 -7.66 30.93
C GLY A 632 -20.21 -6.80 31.84
N THR A 633 -19.05 -7.30 32.30
CA THR A 633 -18.07 -6.45 33.01
C THR A 633 -17.52 -5.41 32.05
N LEU A 634 -17.58 -4.15 32.46
CA LEU A 634 -17.20 -3.02 31.63
C LEU A 634 -15.78 -2.57 31.97
N LEU A 635 -14.83 -2.90 31.11
CA LEU A 635 -13.46 -2.43 31.23
C LEU A 635 -13.39 -1.01 30.65
N ARG A 636 -13.24 -0.02 31.53
CA ARG A 636 -13.18 1.40 31.12
C ARG A 636 -11.75 1.89 31.08
N THR A 637 -11.34 2.40 29.94
CA THR A 637 -10.10 3.17 29.79
C THR A 637 -10.44 4.61 29.48
N ARG A 638 -9.89 5.57 30.23
CA ARG A 638 -10.00 6.99 29.91
C ARG A 638 -8.64 7.55 29.55
N ILE A 639 -8.54 8.16 28.37
CA ILE A 639 -7.32 8.82 27.91
C ILE A 639 -7.56 10.32 27.99
N SER A 640 -6.90 10.97 28.95
CA SER A 640 -6.93 12.42 29.13
C SER A 640 -5.71 13.05 28.46
N LEU A 641 -5.94 13.90 27.47
CA LEU A 641 -4.88 14.54 26.70
C LEU A 641 -4.50 15.87 27.35
N GLY A 642 -3.20 16.13 27.48
CA GLY A 642 -2.69 17.38 28.00
C GLY A 642 -3.15 18.57 27.15
N ASP A 643 -3.45 19.69 27.82
CA ASP A 643 -3.70 20.97 27.16
C ASP A 643 -2.37 21.58 26.71
N ASP A 644 -2.13 21.59 25.40
CA ASP A 644 -1.11 22.43 24.75
C ASP A 644 -1.54 23.93 24.74
N ARG A 645 -2.70 24.27 25.30
CA ARG A 645 -3.27 25.63 25.38
C ARG A 645 -2.66 26.51 26.48
N ARG A 646 -1.36 26.43 26.74
CA ARG A 646 -0.70 27.52 27.49
C ARG A 646 -0.49 28.70 26.50
N PRO A 647 -1.13 29.86 26.71
CA PRO A 647 -0.78 31.04 25.92
C PRO A 647 0.71 31.35 26.17
N ALA A 648 1.42 31.65 25.08
CA ALA A 648 2.81 32.11 25.09
C ALA A 648 2.98 33.41 25.90
#